data_AF-A0A1F5JP82-F1
#
_entry.id   AF-A0A1F5JP82-F1
#
_cell.length_a   1.000
_cell.length_b   1.000
_cell.length_c   1.000
_cell.angle_alpha   90.00
_cell.angle_beta   90.00
_cell.angle_gamma   90.00
#
_symmetry.space_group_name_H-M   'P 1'
#
loop_
_entity.id
_entity.type
_entity.pdbx_description
1 polymer ?
#
loop_
_entity_poly.entity_id
_entity_poly.type
_entity_poly.pdbx_seq_one_letter_code
_entity_poly.pdbx_strand_id
1 'polypeptide(L)'
;MIIFQQIFLGALFIIVSLLCLSLPVYFFLKNKFNLEDGLERFVLYSVFGMVIFTLSSYILAVLNLKFLMYLFPLLGVWTLIKFRRNILPLRLTVKHKLFFLTVLIIGIIGQVAVNAPSGFPYKQSLSDGKEDIYFYSSHGHDGVWHISLMQEMQKGVYPFQNPELDGSKLQNYHFFSDLLMSEFSRLFHFSNLDVYFRFMPIIFSLLLGLSGFIFVRAWSKSEIAGIWAMIFTYFAGSFGYFLYIATHNSLGGEAIFWLSQTHSVLGNPPHAAAFIVTTTFLFTFLKYLDSRRLLYFIFCVILGGAVIEFKVYAGTLILGGLLVVGIFEAFFRKIFGTILLFTSTLGLALGIYLPNSANSQDFLIWQPWWYIRTMVVATDRLNWLDLELRRQTYIAEGNLKRVIQLEATAFLIFLFGNLGMRFIGFWTVISQIRQNLFRNSFNLFFLIITLASFLIPVFFLQKGVAWNSIQFNQYFLLFFGFYGAISVSELLKLAKARNIKILISILIFLLAVPTQMGLLWQFYSNKPLSKISYEELEGLKFLKNQREGIVLVTPFDGYERDKYKDPPIPIHTWYDTGYVSAFSSKHTLISDEEQVKIMGYKVEGLLKEREEVFKTQDPNLINAFLKKYNISYVYLAWGQKFKAESDKLNLDLIFENKDSKVFKVNENN
;
A
#
# COMPACT_ATOMS: atom_id res chain seq x y z
N MET A 1 7.51 20.04 -22.52
CA MET A 1 7.01 20.98 -21.48
C MET A 1 6.45 20.24 -20.27
N ILE A 2 5.44 19.36 -20.42
CA ILE A 2 4.80 18.62 -19.30
C ILE A 2 5.80 17.78 -18.48
N ILE A 3 6.69 17.02 -19.11
CA ILE A 3 7.72 16.22 -18.40
C ILE A 3 8.64 17.12 -17.56
N PHE A 4 9.08 18.25 -18.11
CA PHE A 4 9.95 19.18 -17.38
C PHE A 4 9.23 19.80 -16.17
N GLN A 5 7.95 20.17 -16.34
CA GLN A 5 7.11 20.64 -15.25
C GLN A 5 6.98 19.57 -14.15
N GLN A 6 6.78 18.31 -14.52
CA GLN A 6 6.67 17.20 -13.56
C GLN A 6 7.98 16.91 -12.83
N ILE A 7 9.12 17.02 -13.51
CA ILE A 7 10.45 16.94 -12.87
C ILE A 7 10.64 18.09 -11.88
N PHE A 8 10.28 19.31 -12.26
CA PHE A 8 10.37 20.49 -11.38
C PHE A 8 9.45 20.35 -10.16
N LEU A 9 8.18 19.98 -10.36
CA LEU A 9 7.22 19.75 -9.28
C LEU A 9 7.66 18.60 -8.37
N GLY A 10 8.22 17.52 -8.93
CA GLY A 10 8.79 16.42 -8.15
C GLY A 10 9.98 16.86 -7.31
N ALA A 11 10.89 17.68 -7.86
CA ALA A 11 12.01 18.24 -7.10
C ALA A 11 11.52 19.16 -5.97
N LEU A 12 10.53 20.00 -6.25
CA LEU A 12 9.88 20.84 -5.24
C LEU A 12 9.21 20.00 -4.15
N PHE A 13 8.50 18.93 -4.52
CA PHE A 13 7.87 18.01 -3.59
C PHE A 13 8.87 17.34 -2.67
N ILE A 14 10.05 16.94 -3.18
CA ILE A 14 11.13 16.39 -2.35
C ILE A 14 11.59 17.43 -1.33
N ILE A 15 11.83 18.68 -1.75
CA ILE A 15 12.24 19.76 -0.84
C ILE A 15 11.18 19.98 0.25
N VAL A 16 9.91 20.09 -0.16
CA VAL A 16 8.78 20.28 0.76
C VAL A 16 8.62 19.10 1.72
N SER A 17 8.84 17.87 1.26
CA SER A 17 8.84 16.67 2.10
C SER A 17 9.94 16.72 3.15
N LEU A 18 11.14 17.19 2.81
CA LEU A 18 12.23 17.40 3.78
C LEU A 18 11.85 18.47 4.81
N LEU A 19 11.25 19.58 4.37
CA LEU A 19 10.80 20.67 5.24
C LEU A 19 9.69 20.23 6.19
N CYS A 20 8.77 19.36 5.77
CA CYS A 20 7.65 18.93 6.61
C CYS A 20 7.98 17.73 7.49
N LEU A 21 8.74 16.76 6.98
CA LEU A 21 8.92 15.47 7.64
C LEU A 21 10.24 15.44 8.41
N SER A 22 11.36 15.78 7.79
CA SER A 22 12.69 15.55 8.40
C SER A 22 13.13 16.68 9.33
N LEU A 23 12.96 17.94 8.91
CA LEU A 23 13.54 19.09 9.61
C LEU A 23 12.84 19.45 10.93
N PRO A 24 11.51 19.41 11.07
CA PRO A 24 10.82 19.63 12.33
C PRO A 24 11.33 18.69 13.43
N VAL A 25 11.54 17.42 13.09
CA VAL A 25 12.09 16.42 14.03
C VAL A 25 13.55 16.70 14.35
N TYR A 26 14.35 17.08 13.34
CA TYR A 26 15.76 17.47 13.55
C TYR A 26 15.88 18.60 14.59
N PHE A 27 15.01 19.60 14.53
CA PHE A 27 15.01 20.72 15.47
C PHE A 27 14.98 20.25 16.94
N PHE A 28 14.06 19.33 17.26
CA PHE A 28 13.85 18.87 18.63
C PHE A 28 14.85 17.81 19.10
N LEU A 29 15.41 17.03 18.17
CA LEU A 29 16.13 15.79 18.50
C LEU A 29 17.61 15.79 18.15
N LYS A 30 18.12 16.88 17.55
CA LYS A 30 19.54 17.04 17.26
C LYS A 30 20.39 16.66 18.49
N ASN A 31 21.36 15.77 18.26
CA ASN A 31 22.30 15.26 19.27
C ASN A 31 21.70 14.45 20.44
N LYS A 32 20.40 14.11 20.43
CA LYS A 32 19.77 13.30 21.48
C LYS A 32 19.94 11.78 21.28
N PHE A 33 20.32 11.35 20.08
CA PHE A 33 20.51 9.95 19.75
C PHE A 33 21.98 9.59 19.52
N ASN A 34 22.34 8.37 19.91
CA ASN A 34 23.59 7.73 19.54
C ASN A 34 23.41 7.06 18.17
N LEU A 35 23.45 7.86 17.11
CA LEU A 35 23.39 7.38 15.72
C LEU A 35 24.79 7.30 15.14
N GLU A 36 25.02 6.29 14.31
CA GLU A 36 26.34 6.03 13.73
C GLU A 36 26.74 7.14 12.74
N ASP A 37 25.79 7.59 11.92
CA ASP A 37 26.05 8.59 10.89
C ASP A 37 24.83 9.46 10.53
N GLY A 38 25.02 10.36 9.56
CA GLY A 38 23.98 11.25 9.06
C GLY A 38 22.85 10.54 8.32
N LEU A 39 23.08 9.33 7.79
CA LEU A 39 22.06 8.58 7.07
C LEU A 39 21.03 7.99 8.04
N GLU A 40 21.50 7.39 9.14
CA GLU A 40 20.59 6.92 10.20
C GLU A 40 19.72 8.06 10.74
N ARG A 41 20.33 9.23 10.90
CA ARG A 41 19.63 10.44 11.34
C ARG A 41 18.57 10.87 10.33
N PHE A 42 18.93 10.92 9.05
CA PHE A 42 18.00 11.31 7.99
C PHE A 42 16.79 10.38 7.94
N VAL A 43 17.01 9.06 7.93
CA VAL A 43 15.94 8.08 7.84
C VAL A 43 15.05 8.13 9.08
N LEU A 44 15.66 8.05 10.28
CA LEU A 44 14.91 8.06 11.53
C LEU A 44 14.04 9.32 11.66
N TYR A 45 14.60 10.49 11.36
CA TYR A 45 13.87 11.76 11.48
C TYR A 45 12.79 11.89 10.41
N SER A 46 13.04 11.44 9.18
CA SER A 46 12.05 11.48 8.10
C SER A 46 10.85 10.57 8.37
N VAL A 47 11.11 9.32 8.78
CA VAL A 47 10.03 8.36 9.04
C VAL A 47 9.26 8.71 10.31
N PHE A 48 9.96 9.08 11.38
CA PHE A 48 9.29 9.55 12.59
C PHE A 48 8.50 10.84 12.32
N GLY A 49 9.05 11.75 11.52
CA GLY A 49 8.35 12.96 11.09
C GLY A 49 7.14 12.70 10.24
N MET A 50 7.20 11.73 9.32
CA MET A 50 6.05 11.24 8.56
C MET A 50 4.92 10.76 9.47
N VAL A 51 5.24 9.96 10.50
CA VAL A 51 4.26 9.47 11.47
C VAL A 51 3.70 10.60 12.33
N ILE A 52 4.55 11.48 12.86
CA ILE A 52 4.13 12.62 13.69
C ILE A 52 3.30 13.63 12.88
N PHE A 53 3.68 13.92 11.64
CA PHE A 53 2.93 14.79 10.75
C PHE A 53 1.53 14.24 10.50
N THR A 54 1.42 12.94 10.23
CA THR A 54 0.14 12.27 9.99
C THR A 54 -0.73 12.23 11.25
N LEU A 55 -0.16 11.83 12.40
CA LEU A 55 -0.84 11.85 13.69
C LEU A 55 -1.31 13.25 14.06
N SER A 56 -0.48 14.27 13.83
CA SER A 56 -0.84 15.67 14.10
C SER A 56 -1.98 16.12 13.20
N SER A 57 -1.97 15.75 11.91
CA SER A 57 -3.07 16.01 11.00
C SER A 57 -4.38 15.40 11.50
N TYR A 58 -4.33 14.14 11.94
CA TYR A 58 -5.49 13.44 12.48
C TYR A 58 -6.03 14.12 13.75
N ILE A 59 -5.17 14.34 14.75
CA ILE A 59 -5.55 14.99 16.02
C ILE A 59 -6.10 16.40 15.76
N LEU A 60 -5.46 17.18 14.89
CA LEU A 60 -5.91 18.53 14.57
C LEU A 60 -7.21 18.54 13.75
N ALA A 61 -7.48 17.53 12.93
CA ALA A 61 -8.77 17.38 12.27
C ALA A 61 -9.88 17.10 13.30
N VAL A 62 -9.64 16.20 14.26
CA VAL A 62 -10.57 15.92 15.38
C VAL A 62 -10.87 17.19 16.19
N LEU A 63 -9.87 18.04 16.40
CA LEU A 63 -10.00 19.29 17.14
C LEU A 63 -10.51 20.48 16.30
N ASN A 64 -10.75 20.28 14.99
CA ASN A 64 -11.06 21.36 14.04
C ASN A 64 -10.01 22.49 14.01
N LEU A 65 -8.73 22.14 14.20
CA LEU A 65 -7.57 23.05 14.23
C LEU A 65 -6.56 22.72 13.11
N LYS A 66 -7.03 22.15 12.00
CA LYS A 66 -6.19 21.64 10.90
C LYS A 66 -5.32 22.72 10.22
N PHE A 67 -5.68 24.00 10.37
CA PHE A 67 -4.85 25.13 9.92
C PHE A 67 -3.48 25.16 10.63
N LEU A 68 -3.35 24.60 11.84
CA LEU A 68 -2.07 24.53 12.56
C LEU A 68 -1.04 23.61 11.87
N MET A 69 -1.44 22.81 10.88
CA MET A 69 -0.49 22.02 10.08
C MET A 69 0.51 22.88 9.30
N TYR A 70 0.22 24.17 9.03
CA TYR A 70 1.20 25.10 8.46
C TYR A 70 2.43 25.32 9.36
N LEU A 71 2.36 24.98 10.66
CA LEU A 71 3.50 25.06 11.56
C LEU A 71 4.64 24.10 11.17
N PHE A 72 4.35 22.95 10.55
CA PHE A 72 5.38 22.00 10.12
C PHE A 72 6.34 22.60 9.09
N PRO A 73 5.89 23.09 7.91
CA PRO A 73 6.79 23.71 6.95
C PRO A 73 7.45 24.97 7.49
N LEU A 74 6.75 25.80 8.29
CA LEU A 74 7.35 26.98 8.92
C LEU A 74 8.51 26.62 9.85
N LEU A 75 8.30 25.61 10.72
CA LEU A 75 9.34 25.10 11.60
C LEU A 75 10.48 24.46 10.79
N GLY A 76 10.16 23.76 9.71
CA GLY A 76 11.14 23.20 8.77
C GLY A 76 12.05 24.26 8.16
N VAL A 77 11.46 25.33 7.61
CA VAL A 77 12.19 26.47 7.04
C VAL A 77 13.06 27.15 8.10
N TRP A 78 12.51 27.40 9.28
CA TRP A 78 13.28 28.00 10.38
C TRP A 78 14.46 27.11 10.80
N THR A 79 14.24 25.80 10.88
CA THR A 79 15.28 24.81 11.17
C THR A 79 16.37 24.82 10.11
N LEU A 80 16.00 24.88 8.83
CA LEU A 80 16.93 24.98 7.72
C LEU A 80 17.78 26.25 7.85
N ILE A 81 17.18 27.42 8.10
CA ILE A 81 17.89 28.68 8.26
C ILE A 81 18.86 28.62 9.44
N LYS A 82 18.38 28.17 10.60
CA LYS A 82 19.16 28.12 11.86
C LYS A 82 20.31 27.11 11.79
N PHE A 83 20.12 25.97 11.13
CA PHE A 83 21.07 24.85 11.13
C PHE A 83 21.63 24.50 9.75
N ARG A 84 21.53 25.39 8.75
CA ARG A 84 22.02 25.16 7.36
C ARG A 84 23.43 24.61 7.29
N ARG A 85 24.35 25.08 8.16
CA ARG A 85 25.74 24.64 8.21
C ARG A 85 25.90 23.17 8.63
N ASN A 86 24.93 22.61 9.36
CA ASN A 86 24.96 21.23 9.84
C ASN A 86 24.12 20.29 8.97
N ILE A 87 23.12 20.82 8.26
CA ILE A 87 22.17 20.05 7.44
C ILE A 87 22.68 19.90 6.00
N LEU A 88 23.13 20.99 5.38
CA LEU A 88 23.52 21.01 3.96
C LEU A 88 24.74 20.13 3.62
N PRO A 89 25.79 20.00 4.46
CA PRO A 89 26.87 19.06 4.16
C PRO A 89 26.45 17.63 4.52
N LEU A 90 25.58 17.03 3.71
CA LEU A 90 25.23 15.61 3.84
C LEU A 90 26.40 14.76 3.32
N ARG A 91 27.30 14.34 4.23
CA ARG A 91 28.38 13.41 3.88
C ARG A 91 27.88 11.99 3.99
N LEU A 92 27.67 11.33 2.84
CA LEU A 92 27.48 9.88 2.78
C LEU A 92 28.74 9.17 3.31
N THR A 93 28.60 8.48 4.43
CA THR A 93 29.66 7.73 5.15
C THR A 93 29.80 6.28 4.71
N VAL A 94 28.96 5.82 3.79
CA VAL A 94 28.98 4.46 3.22
C VAL A 94 30.35 4.21 2.56
N LYS A 95 31.00 3.09 2.83
CA LYS A 95 32.29 2.70 2.23
C LYS A 95 32.14 2.39 0.74
N HIS A 96 31.08 1.68 0.36
CA HIS A 96 30.78 1.29 -1.02
C HIS A 96 29.80 2.26 -1.72
N LYS A 97 30.10 3.57 -1.71
CA LYS A 97 29.19 4.65 -2.13
C LYS A 97 28.56 4.45 -3.51
N LEU A 98 29.37 4.17 -4.52
CA LEU A 98 28.87 4.03 -5.89
C LEU A 98 27.86 2.88 -5.99
N PHE A 99 28.20 1.72 -5.43
CA PHE A 99 27.31 0.56 -5.43
C PHE A 99 26.01 0.83 -4.67
N PHE A 100 26.10 1.44 -3.48
CA PHE A 100 24.95 1.86 -2.71
C PHE A 100 24.03 2.83 -3.48
N LEU A 101 24.61 3.86 -4.12
CA LEU A 101 23.85 4.84 -4.90
C LEU A 101 23.22 4.22 -6.15
N THR A 102 23.93 3.33 -6.85
CA THR A 102 23.39 2.60 -8.00
C THR A 102 22.20 1.75 -7.60
N VAL A 103 22.31 0.95 -6.54
CA VAL A 103 21.21 0.13 -6.01
C VAL A 103 20.03 1.01 -5.60
N LEU A 104 20.29 2.14 -4.93
CA LEU A 104 19.24 3.08 -4.50
C LEU A 104 18.50 3.70 -5.69
N ILE A 105 19.22 4.28 -6.64
CA ILE A 105 18.64 5.01 -7.77
C ILE A 105 17.88 4.05 -8.70
N ILE A 106 18.48 2.91 -9.06
CA ILE A 106 17.82 1.92 -9.91
C ILE A 106 16.60 1.34 -9.18
N GLY A 107 16.69 1.12 -7.86
CA GLY A 107 15.57 0.62 -7.06
C GLY A 107 14.38 1.59 -7.06
N ILE A 108 14.64 2.88 -6.86
CA ILE A 108 13.62 3.94 -6.92
C ILE A 108 12.97 3.99 -8.30
N ILE A 109 13.79 4.02 -9.37
CA ILE A 109 13.26 4.06 -10.74
C ILE A 109 12.40 2.82 -11.02
N GLY A 110 12.89 1.62 -10.66
CA GLY A 110 12.20 0.36 -10.91
C GLY A 110 10.86 0.23 -10.19
N GLN A 111 10.76 0.64 -8.91
CA GLN A 111 9.49 0.59 -8.20
C GLN A 111 8.51 1.69 -8.66
N VAL A 112 9.00 2.91 -8.91
CA VAL A 112 8.15 4.04 -9.32
C VAL A 112 7.60 3.86 -10.73
N ALA A 113 8.34 3.18 -11.61
CA ALA A 113 7.94 2.93 -12.99
C ALA A 113 6.57 2.24 -13.14
N VAL A 114 6.19 1.38 -12.19
CA VAL A 114 4.90 0.66 -12.21
C VAL A 114 3.72 1.56 -11.80
N ASN A 115 3.97 2.68 -11.11
CA ASN A 115 2.91 3.58 -10.65
C ASN A 115 2.78 4.85 -11.50
N ALA A 116 3.92 5.46 -11.84
CA ALA A 116 3.99 6.81 -12.41
C ALA A 116 3.15 7.07 -13.67
N PRO A 117 2.97 6.08 -14.59
CA PRO A 117 2.16 6.30 -15.79
C PRO A 117 0.66 6.48 -15.53
N SER A 118 0.13 5.98 -14.41
CA SER A 118 -1.31 6.10 -14.11
C SER A 118 -1.70 7.50 -13.68
N GLY A 119 -2.91 7.94 -14.03
CA GLY A 119 -3.39 9.28 -13.69
C GLY A 119 -2.63 10.40 -14.40
N PHE A 120 -1.89 10.10 -15.47
CA PHE A 120 -1.21 11.09 -16.30
C PHE A 120 -2.11 11.45 -17.50
N PRO A 121 -2.19 12.73 -17.89
CA PRO A 121 -2.93 13.13 -19.09
C PRO A 121 -2.13 12.76 -20.34
N TYR A 122 -2.71 11.94 -21.22
CA TYR A 122 -2.11 11.59 -22.50
C TYR A 122 -2.98 12.08 -23.66
N LYS A 123 -2.32 12.60 -24.70
CA LYS A 123 -3.00 13.15 -25.88
C LYS A 123 -3.62 12.05 -26.74
N GLN A 124 -4.86 12.26 -27.18
CA GLN A 124 -5.57 11.37 -28.10
C GLN A 124 -4.96 11.40 -29.51
N SER A 125 -4.58 12.59 -29.99
CA SER A 125 -3.81 12.82 -31.21
C SER A 125 -2.89 14.04 -31.04
N LEU A 126 -1.84 14.17 -31.87
CA LEU A 126 -1.00 15.37 -31.91
C LEU A 126 -1.78 16.63 -32.36
N SER A 127 -2.95 16.46 -32.98
CA SER A 127 -3.69 17.50 -33.70
C SER A 127 -4.90 18.10 -32.97
N ASP A 128 -5.48 17.43 -31.96
CA ASP A 128 -6.71 17.87 -31.28
C ASP A 128 -6.48 18.53 -29.91
N GLY A 129 -5.30 18.31 -29.32
CA GLY A 129 -4.93 18.92 -28.03
C GLY A 129 -5.71 18.41 -26.82
N LYS A 130 -6.57 17.40 -26.99
CA LYS A 130 -7.39 16.80 -25.92
C LYS A 130 -6.61 15.70 -25.20
N GLU A 131 -6.73 15.67 -23.88
CA GLU A 131 -5.98 14.75 -23.02
C GLU A 131 -6.91 13.87 -22.20
N ASP A 132 -6.84 12.56 -22.45
CA ASP A 132 -7.52 11.52 -21.67
C ASP A 132 -6.65 11.15 -20.45
N ILE A 133 -7.29 10.70 -19.36
CA ILE A 133 -6.57 10.17 -18.18
C ILE A 133 -6.61 8.65 -18.23
N TYR A 134 -5.44 8.02 -18.15
CA TYR A 134 -5.31 6.57 -18.29
C TYR A 134 -4.89 5.93 -16.96
N PHE A 135 -5.36 4.71 -16.74
CA PHE A 135 -5.05 3.91 -15.57
C PHE A 135 -4.55 2.53 -15.98
N TYR A 136 -3.46 2.11 -15.35
CA TYR A 136 -2.85 0.80 -15.55
C TYR A 136 -3.14 -0.10 -14.35
N SER A 137 -3.29 -1.40 -14.59
CA SER A 137 -3.52 -2.38 -13.51
C SER A 137 -4.72 -1.99 -12.63
N SER A 138 -4.69 -2.30 -11.33
CA SER A 138 -5.75 -1.95 -10.37
C SER A 138 -5.89 -0.46 -10.07
N HIS A 139 -5.07 0.42 -10.66
CA HIS A 139 -5.09 1.86 -10.35
C HIS A 139 -6.40 2.57 -10.73
N GLY A 140 -7.17 2.05 -11.68
CA GLY A 140 -8.49 2.60 -12.03
C GLY A 140 -9.57 2.32 -10.96
N HIS A 141 -9.31 1.39 -10.05
CA HIS A 141 -10.18 1.01 -8.94
C HIS A 141 -9.54 1.46 -7.63
N ASP A 142 -8.56 0.70 -7.14
CA ASP A 142 -7.87 0.96 -5.86
C ASP A 142 -7.24 2.35 -5.83
N GLY A 143 -6.55 2.74 -6.91
CA GLY A 143 -5.92 4.06 -7.00
C GLY A 143 -6.93 5.19 -6.93
N VAL A 144 -8.09 5.02 -7.57
CA VAL A 144 -9.17 5.99 -7.59
C VAL A 144 -9.86 6.11 -6.22
N TRP A 145 -10.07 4.99 -5.51
CA TRP A 145 -10.53 4.96 -4.12
C TRP A 145 -9.63 5.81 -3.21
N HIS A 146 -8.32 5.68 -3.33
CA HIS A 146 -7.39 6.50 -2.56
C HIS A 146 -7.48 8.00 -2.92
N ILE A 147 -7.68 8.33 -4.20
CA ILE A 147 -7.90 9.73 -4.62
C ILE A 147 -9.21 10.28 -4.04
N SER A 148 -10.30 9.50 -4.01
CA SER A 148 -11.58 9.93 -3.45
C SER A 148 -11.46 10.22 -1.95
N LEU A 149 -10.77 9.35 -1.20
CA LEU A 149 -10.41 9.59 0.21
C LEU A 149 -9.56 10.85 0.40
N MET A 150 -8.56 11.08 -0.45
CA MET A 150 -7.75 12.28 -0.38
C MET A 150 -8.56 13.56 -0.62
N GLN A 151 -9.56 13.55 -1.52
CA GLN A 151 -10.47 14.69 -1.71
C GLN A 151 -11.30 14.95 -0.45
N GLU A 152 -11.82 13.90 0.17
CA GLU A 152 -12.63 14.01 1.38
C GLU A 152 -11.82 14.56 2.55
N MET A 153 -10.63 14.02 2.79
CA MET A 153 -9.78 14.47 3.90
C MET A 153 -9.32 15.92 3.74
N GLN A 154 -9.23 16.44 2.51
CA GLN A 154 -8.91 17.84 2.26
C GLN A 154 -9.96 18.81 2.78
N LYS A 155 -11.24 18.40 2.85
CA LYS A 155 -12.32 19.22 3.45
C LYS A 155 -12.04 19.52 4.92
N GLY A 156 -11.28 18.67 5.60
CA GLY A 156 -10.79 18.91 6.96
C GLY A 156 -11.84 18.76 8.05
N VAL A 157 -12.99 18.18 7.73
CA VAL A 157 -14.10 17.95 8.67
C VAL A 157 -13.98 16.53 9.24
N TYR A 158 -13.94 16.41 10.56
CA TYR A 158 -14.00 15.13 11.27
C TYR A 158 -15.41 14.93 11.88
N PRO A 159 -15.97 13.69 11.90
CA PRO A 159 -15.43 12.46 11.32
C PRO A 159 -15.34 12.53 9.80
N PHE A 160 -14.28 11.95 9.22
CA PHE A 160 -14.19 11.81 7.77
C PHE A 160 -15.36 10.95 7.28
N GLN A 161 -15.99 11.35 6.17
CA GLN A 161 -17.07 10.57 5.56
C GLN A 161 -16.52 9.54 4.57
N ASN A 162 -17.32 8.54 4.24
CA ASN A 162 -17.06 7.70 3.09
C ASN A 162 -17.46 8.48 1.82
N PRO A 163 -16.53 8.80 0.91
CA PRO A 163 -16.85 9.59 -0.28
C PRO A 163 -17.76 8.86 -1.28
N GLU A 164 -17.94 7.56 -1.09
CA GLU A 164 -18.68 6.68 -2.00
C GLU A 164 -19.95 6.10 -1.37
N LEU A 165 -20.30 6.58 -0.18
CA LEU A 165 -21.55 6.27 0.50
C LEU A 165 -21.95 7.47 1.35
N ASP A 166 -22.80 8.34 0.80
CA ASP A 166 -23.26 9.54 1.48
C ASP A 166 -23.90 9.24 2.86
N GLY A 167 -23.71 10.17 3.79
CA GLY A 167 -24.24 10.07 5.15
C GLY A 167 -23.54 9.04 6.05
N SER A 168 -22.50 8.36 5.56
CA SER A 168 -21.75 7.34 6.30
C SER A 168 -20.36 7.82 6.69
N LYS A 169 -20.00 7.67 7.96
CA LYS A 169 -18.64 7.90 8.45
C LYS A 169 -17.68 6.85 7.88
N LEU A 170 -16.47 7.24 7.52
CA LEU A 170 -15.41 6.31 7.17
C LEU A 170 -15.06 5.44 8.39
N GLN A 171 -15.25 4.13 8.26
CA GLN A 171 -14.99 3.15 9.32
C GLN A 171 -14.31 1.89 8.79
N ASN A 172 -13.65 1.15 9.67
CA ASN A 172 -12.98 -0.13 9.36
C ASN A 172 -11.93 -0.03 8.24
N TYR A 173 -11.33 1.15 8.06
CA TYR A 173 -10.36 1.44 7.03
C TYR A 173 -9.14 2.16 7.62
N HIS A 174 -7.94 1.81 7.15
CA HIS A 174 -6.66 2.34 7.61
C HIS A 174 -6.20 3.50 6.71
N PHE A 175 -6.61 4.72 7.06
CA PHE A 175 -6.51 5.89 6.17
C PHE A 175 -5.25 6.76 6.35
N PHE A 176 -4.27 6.37 7.17
CA PHE A 176 -3.15 7.28 7.47
C PHE A 176 -2.27 7.60 6.25
N SER A 177 -2.13 6.69 5.30
CA SER A 177 -1.43 7.00 4.03
C SER A 177 -2.18 8.06 3.22
N ASP A 178 -3.50 7.97 3.14
CA ASP A 178 -4.36 8.90 2.42
C ASP A 178 -4.35 10.26 3.09
N LEU A 179 -4.41 10.28 4.43
CA LEU A 179 -4.32 11.50 5.22
C LEU A 179 -2.98 12.20 5.01
N LEU A 180 -1.86 11.45 5.07
CA LEU A 180 -0.53 11.98 4.79
C LEU A 180 -0.48 12.64 3.40
N MET A 181 -0.90 11.93 2.36
CA MET A 181 -0.88 12.43 0.99
C MET A 181 -1.83 13.63 0.80
N SER A 182 -3.03 13.57 1.36
CA SER A 182 -4.04 14.63 1.29
C SER A 182 -3.54 15.95 1.90
N GLU A 183 -2.74 15.88 2.96
CA GLU A 183 -2.17 17.06 3.60
C GLU A 183 -1.11 17.75 2.75
N PHE A 184 -0.29 17.00 2.04
CA PHE A 184 0.64 17.60 1.07
C PHE A 184 -0.12 18.30 -0.06
N SER A 185 -1.17 17.68 -0.57
CA SER A 185 -2.04 18.32 -1.58
C SER A 185 -2.72 19.57 -1.03
N ARG A 186 -3.22 19.55 0.22
CA ARG A 186 -3.91 20.69 0.84
C ARG A 186 -2.98 21.87 1.12
N LEU A 187 -1.80 21.61 1.69
CA LEU A 187 -0.88 22.65 2.14
C LEU A 187 -0.12 23.32 0.98
N PHE A 188 0.14 22.58 -0.11
CA PHE A 188 1.00 23.02 -1.20
C PHE A 188 0.33 23.01 -2.58
N HIS A 189 -0.97 22.66 -2.64
CA HIS A 189 -1.78 22.64 -3.86
C HIS A 189 -1.24 21.71 -4.97
N PHE A 190 -0.56 20.62 -4.60
CA PHE A 190 -0.22 19.57 -5.54
C PHE A 190 -1.46 18.78 -5.96
N SER A 191 -1.52 18.36 -7.23
CA SER A 191 -2.56 17.46 -7.73
C SER A 191 -2.56 16.14 -6.96
N ASN A 192 -3.72 15.66 -6.52
CA ASN A 192 -3.84 14.36 -5.83
C ASN A 192 -3.30 13.22 -6.69
N LEU A 193 -3.51 13.27 -8.02
CA LEU A 193 -2.98 12.28 -8.96
C LEU A 193 -1.45 12.26 -8.96
N ASP A 194 -0.81 13.44 -8.93
CA ASP A 194 0.65 13.54 -8.91
C ASP A 194 1.22 13.08 -7.58
N VAL A 195 0.61 13.48 -6.46
CA VAL A 195 1.03 13.03 -5.12
C VAL A 195 0.93 11.51 -5.01
N TYR A 196 -0.18 10.92 -5.44
CA TYR A 196 -0.45 9.49 -5.31
C TYR A 196 0.41 8.63 -6.26
N PHE A 197 0.41 8.93 -7.57
CA PHE A 197 1.06 8.05 -8.55
C PHE A 197 2.55 8.34 -8.76
N ARG A 198 3.04 9.54 -8.44
CA ARG A 198 4.39 9.98 -8.84
C ARG A 198 5.24 10.41 -7.65
N PHE A 199 4.80 11.38 -6.88
CA PHE A 199 5.67 12.06 -5.92
C PHE A 199 5.83 11.28 -4.61
N MET A 200 4.74 10.82 -3.98
CA MET A 200 4.82 10.03 -2.76
C MET A 200 5.51 8.66 -2.99
N PRO A 201 5.28 7.94 -4.11
CA PRO A 201 6.03 6.73 -4.42
C PRO A 201 7.56 6.92 -4.45
N ILE A 202 8.07 8.06 -4.90
CA ILE A 202 9.51 8.37 -4.84
C ILE A 202 9.99 8.45 -3.39
N ILE A 203 9.25 9.16 -2.53
CA ILE A 203 9.58 9.28 -1.10
C ILE A 203 9.49 7.93 -0.39
N PHE A 204 8.45 7.15 -0.68
CA PHE A 204 8.25 5.83 -0.10
C PHE A 204 9.35 4.86 -0.53
N SER A 205 9.69 4.81 -1.82
CA SER A 205 10.78 3.97 -2.30
C SER A 205 12.10 4.33 -1.63
N LEU A 206 12.45 5.63 -1.61
CA LEU A 206 13.65 6.15 -0.96
C LEU A 206 13.71 5.72 0.52
N LEU A 207 12.67 5.97 1.29
CA LEU A 207 12.64 5.63 2.72
C LEU A 207 12.61 4.11 2.96
N LEU A 208 12.00 3.33 2.07
CA LEU A 208 11.92 1.88 2.18
C LEU A 208 13.32 1.26 2.03
N GLY A 209 14.06 1.57 0.97
CA GLY A 209 15.41 1.03 0.81
C GLY A 209 16.37 1.56 1.87
N LEU A 210 16.29 2.84 2.22
CA LEU A 210 17.17 3.40 3.24
C LEU A 210 16.89 2.85 4.65
N SER A 211 15.62 2.65 5.03
CA SER A 211 15.26 2.01 6.31
C SER A 211 15.74 0.55 6.36
N GLY A 212 15.57 -0.21 5.28
CA GLY A 212 16.12 -1.57 5.16
C GLY A 212 17.64 -1.60 5.30
N PHE A 213 18.33 -0.67 4.64
CA PHE A 213 19.78 -0.53 4.73
C PHE A 213 20.25 -0.27 6.17
N ILE A 214 19.73 0.77 6.83
CA ILE A 214 20.20 1.15 8.16
C ILE A 214 19.85 0.08 9.20
N PHE A 215 18.69 -0.57 9.07
CA PHE A 215 18.26 -1.62 9.97
C PHE A 215 19.20 -2.82 9.89
N VAL A 216 19.40 -3.39 8.69
CA VAL A 216 20.22 -4.61 8.54
C VAL A 216 21.70 -4.32 8.77
N ARG A 217 22.18 -3.11 8.40
CA ARG A 217 23.55 -2.68 8.73
C ARG A 217 23.77 -2.68 10.24
N ALA A 218 22.84 -2.09 11.00
CA ALA A 218 22.93 -2.06 12.46
C ALA A 218 22.81 -3.46 13.09
N TRP A 219 21.87 -4.29 12.59
CA TRP A 219 21.62 -5.63 13.14
C TRP A 219 22.79 -6.59 12.93
N SER A 220 23.32 -6.64 11.71
CA SER A 220 24.42 -7.55 11.33
C SER A 220 25.81 -6.97 11.50
N LYS A 221 25.92 -5.67 11.81
CA LYS A 221 27.18 -4.90 11.84
C LYS A 221 27.95 -5.01 10.52
N SER A 222 27.24 -4.95 9.39
CA SER A 222 27.81 -5.15 8.06
C SER A 222 27.15 -4.20 7.05
N GLU A 223 27.96 -3.32 6.46
CA GLU A 223 27.49 -2.43 5.38
C GLU A 223 27.03 -3.21 4.16
N ILE A 224 27.76 -4.28 3.79
CA ILE A 224 27.41 -5.13 2.65
C ILE A 224 26.06 -5.81 2.87
N ALA A 225 25.76 -6.27 4.09
CA ALA A 225 24.43 -6.81 4.41
C ALA A 225 23.35 -5.73 4.27
N GLY A 226 23.62 -4.49 4.68
CA GLY A 226 22.72 -3.36 4.43
C GLY A 226 22.42 -3.14 2.95
N ILE A 227 23.45 -3.19 2.07
CA ILE A 227 23.24 -3.03 0.62
C ILE A 227 22.45 -4.22 0.06
N TRP A 228 22.72 -5.45 0.48
CA TRP A 228 21.94 -6.62 0.08
C TRP A 228 20.49 -6.56 0.57
N ALA A 229 20.23 -5.93 1.72
CA ALA A 229 18.87 -5.70 2.19
C ALA A 229 18.10 -4.80 1.23
N MET A 230 18.73 -3.75 0.71
CA MET A 230 18.16 -2.92 -0.35
C MET A 230 17.89 -3.75 -1.61
N ILE A 231 18.84 -4.60 -2.00
CA ILE A 231 18.69 -5.44 -3.20
C ILE A 231 17.49 -6.39 -3.06
N PHE A 232 17.37 -7.10 -1.93
CA PHE A 232 16.24 -8.00 -1.69
C PHE A 232 14.90 -7.26 -1.54
N THR A 233 14.92 -6.01 -1.10
CA THR A 233 13.71 -5.19 -0.98
C THR A 233 13.25 -4.69 -2.35
N TYR A 234 14.18 -4.16 -3.16
CA TYR A 234 13.86 -3.54 -4.44
C TYR A 234 13.71 -4.51 -5.60
N PHE A 235 14.50 -5.58 -5.65
CA PHE A 235 14.65 -6.37 -6.87
C PHE A 235 14.29 -7.84 -6.75
N ALA A 236 14.35 -8.42 -5.55
CA ALA A 236 14.06 -9.83 -5.44
C ALA A 236 12.58 -10.11 -5.76
N GLY A 237 12.33 -11.16 -6.54
CA GLY A 237 11.00 -11.68 -6.77
C GLY A 237 10.92 -13.19 -6.53
N SER A 238 9.76 -13.75 -6.84
CA SER A 238 9.49 -15.18 -6.78
C SER A 238 10.25 -15.93 -7.88
N PHE A 239 10.37 -17.24 -7.78
CA PHE A 239 10.78 -18.12 -8.87
C PHE A 239 9.66 -18.41 -9.88
N GLY A 240 8.55 -17.66 -9.82
CA GLY A 240 7.41 -17.84 -10.73
C GLY A 240 7.79 -17.70 -12.20
N TYR A 241 8.82 -16.89 -12.51
CA TYR A 241 9.33 -16.72 -13.86
C TYR A 241 9.78 -18.03 -14.52
N PHE A 242 10.28 -19.03 -13.77
CA PHE A 242 10.64 -20.32 -14.37
C PHE A 242 9.43 -21.02 -14.97
N LEU A 243 8.31 -21.01 -14.23
CA LEU A 243 7.06 -21.58 -14.71
C LEU A 243 6.48 -20.74 -15.85
N TYR A 244 6.50 -19.41 -15.70
CA TYR A 244 5.94 -18.50 -16.69
C TYR A 244 6.67 -18.60 -18.04
N ILE A 245 8.00 -18.70 -18.04
CA ILE A 245 8.78 -18.96 -19.26
C ILE A 245 8.39 -20.30 -19.87
N ALA A 246 8.29 -21.36 -19.07
CA ALA A 246 7.96 -22.70 -19.56
C ALA A 246 6.54 -22.80 -20.16
N THR A 247 5.61 -21.97 -19.70
CA THR A 247 4.18 -22.04 -20.07
C THR A 247 3.75 -20.98 -21.08
N HIS A 248 4.36 -19.78 -21.04
CA HIS A 248 3.96 -18.61 -21.83
C HIS A 248 5.08 -18.07 -22.73
N ASN A 249 6.26 -18.71 -22.74
CA ASN A 249 7.44 -18.29 -23.51
C ASN A 249 7.78 -16.79 -23.34
N SER A 250 7.56 -16.25 -22.14
CA SER A 250 7.76 -14.85 -21.80
C SER A 250 8.18 -14.70 -20.34
N LEU A 251 8.65 -13.52 -19.96
CA LEU A 251 9.07 -13.21 -18.60
C LEU A 251 7.88 -12.65 -17.80
N GLY A 252 7.69 -13.12 -16.57
CA GLY A 252 6.53 -12.74 -15.76
C GLY A 252 6.36 -13.64 -14.55
N GLY A 253 5.11 -13.77 -14.09
CA GLY A 253 4.75 -14.75 -13.08
C GLY A 253 4.97 -14.31 -11.63
N GLU A 254 4.93 -13.00 -11.36
CA GLU A 254 5.12 -12.43 -10.02
C GLU A 254 4.27 -13.14 -8.96
N ALA A 255 2.96 -13.21 -9.21
CA ALA A 255 1.95 -13.72 -8.28
C ALA A 255 1.43 -15.12 -8.65
N ILE A 256 2.19 -15.91 -9.43
CA ILE A 256 1.82 -17.32 -9.76
C ILE A 256 1.57 -18.13 -8.48
N PHE A 257 2.35 -17.86 -7.43
CA PHE A 257 2.23 -18.51 -6.14
C PHE A 257 1.46 -17.66 -5.11
N TRP A 258 0.47 -16.88 -5.58
CA TRP A 258 -0.35 -15.89 -4.86
C TRP A 258 0.33 -14.62 -4.37
N LEU A 259 1.59 -14.65 -3.93
CA LEU A 259 2.19 -13.49 -3.27
C LEU A 259 2.69 -12.45 -4.28
N SER A 260 2.12 -11.24 -4.21
CA SER A 260 2.80 -10.06 -4.76
C SER A 260 4.14 -9.84 -4.05
N GLN A 261 5.13 -9.41 -4.81
CA GLN A 261 6.51 -9.32 -4.36
C GLN A 261 6.81 -7.92 -3.80
N THR A 262 7.89 -7.79 -3.02
CA THR A 262 8.21 -6.51 -2.36
C THR A 262 8.51 -5.37 -3.32
N HIS A 263 8.84 -5.67 -4.59
CA HIS A 263 9.13 -4.65 -5.59
C HIS A 263 7.88 -3.96 -6.14
N SER A 264 6.70 -4.57 -6.07
CA SER A 264 5.42 -3.98 -6.50
C SER A 264 4.66 -3.27 -5.36
N VAL A 265 5.24 -3.24 -4.15
CA VAL A 265 4.57 -2.76 -2.93
C VAL A 265 4.05 -1.32 -3.03
N LEU A 266 4.69 -0.47 -3.84
CA LEU A 266 4.25 0.91 -4.02
C LEU A 266 2.86 1.02 -4.66
N GLY A 267 2.38 -0.01 -5.37
CA GLY A 267 1.02 -0.07 -5.88
C GLY A 267 -0.04 -0.08 -4.76
N ASN A 268 0.37 -0.37 -3.51
CA ASN A 268 -0.44 -0.21 -2.31
C ASN A 268 0.26 0.75 -1.33
N PRO A 269 0.04 2.08 -1.46
CA PRO A 269 0.67 3.08 -0.60
C PRO A 269 0.50 2.86 0.91
N PRO A 270 -0.68 2.42 1.43
CA PRO A 270 -0.80 2.06 2.84
C PRO A 270 0.19 0.97 3.27
N HIS A 271 0.35 -0.07 2.46
CA HIS A 271 1.29 -1.16 2.72
C HIS A 271 2.74 -0.70 2.63
N ALA A 272 3.09 0.11 1.63
CA ALA A 272 4.43 0.68 1.48
C ALA A 272 4.82 1.56 2.68
N ALA A 273 3.92 2.45 3.12
CA ALA A 273 4.12 3.27 4.31
C ALA A 273 4.31 2.40 5.56
N ALA A 274 3.50 1.35 5.72
CA ALA A 274 3.64 0.42 6.83
C ALA A 274 4.96 -0.36 6.81
N PHE A 275 5.50 -0.74 5.63
CA PHE A 275 6.84 -1.34 5.51
C PHE A 275 7.94 -0.42 6.01
N ILE A 276 7.88 0.86 5.63
CA ILE A 276 8.85 1.89 6.04
C ILE A 276 8.81 2.10 7.56
N VAL A 277 7.59 2.25 8.11
CA VAL A 277 7.38 2.45 9.56
C VAL A 277 7.81 1.21 10.33
N THR A 278 7.45 0.01 9.87
CA THR A 278 7.84 -1.27 10.50
C THR A 278 9.35 -1.46 10.50
N THR A 279 10.02 -1.21 9.37
CA THR A 279 11.48 -1.37 9.27
C THR A 279 12.21 -0.35 10.13
N THR A 280 11.71 0.87 10.23
CA THR A 280 12.24 1.88 11.14
C THR A 280 11.97 1.53 12.60
N PHE A 281 10.79 0.98 12.92
CA PHE A 281 10.48 0.43 14.24
C PHE A 281 11.50 -0.64 14.62
N LEU A 282 11.82 -1.59 13.72
CA LEU A 282 12.83 -2.63 13.96
C LEU A 282 14.20 -2.04 14.31
N PHE A 283 14.64 -1.03 13.57
CA PHE A 283 15.87 -0.31 13.87
C PHE A 283 15.82 0.36 15.25
N THR A 284 14.75 1.07 15.58
CA THR A 284 14.61 1.72 16.89
C THR A 284 14.47 0.74 18.05
N PHE A 285 13.81 -0.40 17.81
CA PHE A 285 13.61 -1.45 18.81
C PHE A 285 14.93 -2.16 19.11
N LEU A 286 15.75 -2.43 18.09
CA LEU A 286 17.12 -2.91 18.27
C LEU A 286 17.92 -1.95 19.18
N LYS A 287 17.91 -0.64 18.88
CA LYS A 287 18.60 0.37 19.70
C LYS A 287 18.01 0.51 21.11
N TYR A 288 16.70 0.33 21.27
CA TYR A 288 16.04 0.29 22.57
C TYR A 288 16.50 -0.91 23.39
N LEU A 289 16.56 -2.11 22.81
CA LEU A 289 17.03 -3.30 23.52
C LEU A 289 18.49 -3.17 23.95
N ASP A 290 19.34 -2.54 23.12
CA ASP A 290 20.75 -2.32 23.43
C ASP A 290 20.98 -1.29 24.56
N SER A 291 20.19 -0.21 24.57
CA SER A 291 20.48 0.97 25.44
C SER A 291 19.45 1.24 26.53
N ARG A 292 18.24 0.69 26.40
CA ARG A 292 17.05 0.91 27.24
C ARG A 292 16.71 2.39 27.47
N ARG A 293 17.15 3.28 26.58
CA ARG A 293 16.88 4.72 26.69
C ARG A 293 15.41 5.04 26.43
N LEU A 294 14.84 5.91 27.27
CA LEU A 294 13.45 6.38 27.17
C LEU A 294 13.12 6.97 25.79
N LEU A 295 14.06 7.65 25.14
CA LEU A 295 13.81 8.23 23.82
C LEU A 295 13.55 7.16 22.75
N TYR A 296 14.30 6.05 22.74
CA TYR A 296 14.01 4.93 21.83
C TYR A 296 12.71 4.22 22.21
N PHE A 297 12.37 4.14 23.50
CA PHE A 297 11.08 3.64 23.96
C PHE A 297 9.92 4.45 23.37
N ILE A 298 9.95 5.78 23.51
CA ILE A 298 8.92 6.69 22.97
C ILE A 298 8.78 6.53 21.45
N PHE A 299 9.91 6.42 20.74
CA PHE A 299 9.92 6.18 19.30
C PHE A 299 9.26 4.84 18.94
N CYS A 300 9.58 3.77 19.67
CA CYS A 300 8.96 2.47 19.46
C CYS A 300 7.44 2.51 19.73
N VAL A 301 6.99 3.21 20.78
CA VAL A 301 5.56 3.38 21.07
C VAL A 301 4.85 4.10 19.94
N ILE A 302 5.38 5.23 19.47
CA ILE A 302 4.74 6.04 18.43
C ILE A 302 4.75 5.31 17.09
N LEU A 303 5.90 4.76 16.66
CA LEU A 303 5.99 4.03 15.39
C LEU A 303 5.14 2.74 15.42
N GLY A 304 5.26 1.94 16.49
CA GLY A 304 4.55 0.67 16.62
C GLY A 304 3.06 0.84 16.86
N GLY A 305 2.63 1.91 17.53
CA GLY A 305 1.23 2.19 17.79
C GLY A 305 0.54 2.77 16.56
N ALA A 306 1.15 3.76 15.91
CA ALA A 306 0.59 4.44 14.75
C ALA A 306 0.52 3.57 13.49
N VAL A 307 1.37 2.55 13.36
CA VAL A 307 1.40 1.70 12.15
C VAL A 307 0.09 0.95 11.92
N ILE A 308 -0.74 0.73 12.96
CA ILE A 308 -2.04 0.05 12.82
C ILE A 308 -2.96 0.76 11.81
N GLU A 309 -2.90 2.10 11.76
CA GLU A 309 -3.69 2.94 10.86
C GLU A 309 -3.03 3.19 9.49
N PHE A 310 -1.75 2.82 9.33
CA PHE A 310 -1.15 2.68 8.00
C PHE A 310 -1.47 1.30 7.41
N LYS A 311 -1.36 0.25 8.23
CA LYS A 311 -1.79 -1.11 7.90
C LYS A 311 -1.97 -1.95 9.15
N VAL A 312 -3.18 -2.47 9.34
CA VAL A 312 -3.53 -3.30 10.51
C VAL A 312 -2.61 -4.53 10.66
N TYR A 313 -2.14 -5.09 9.55
CA TYR A 313 -1.26 -6.27 9.54
C TYR A 313 0.10 -6.01 10.19
N ALA A 314 0.74 -4.87 9.88
CA ALA A 314 1.99 -4.48 10.54
C ALA A 314 1.79 -4.30 12.05
N GLY A 315 0.74 -3.57 12.46
CA GLY A 315 0.45 -3.33 13.87
C GLY A 315 0.20 -4.63 14.63
N THR A 316 -0.56 -5.55 14.04
CA THR A 316 -0.82 -6.88 14.61
C THR A 316 0.46 -7.70 14.79
N LEU A 317 1.35 -7.72 13.78
CA LEU A 317 2.64 -8.41 13.88
C LEU A 317 3.53 -7.82 14.98
N ILE A 318 3.65 -6.49 15.06
CA ILE A 318 4.45 -5.81 16.08
C ILE A 318 3.90 -6.07 17.47
N LEU A 319 2.59 -5.88 17.69
CA LEU A 319 1.96 -6.09 18.99
C LEU A 319 2.08 -7.55 19.44
N GLY A 320 1.83 -8.51 18.54
CA GLY A 320 1.99 -9.94 18.82
C GLY A 320 3.43 -10.31 19.18
N GLY A 321 4.41 -9.83 18.41
CA GLY A 321 5.82 -10.05 18.69
C GLY A 321 6.26 -9.44 20.02
N LEU A 322 5.84 -8.21 20.32
CA LEU A 322 6.17 -7.51 21.56
C LEU A 322 5.54 -8.20 22.77
N LEU A 323 4.31 -8.71 22.65
CA LEU A 323 3.65 -9.48 23.70
C LEU A 323 4.44 -10.75 24.04
N VAL A 324 4.73 -11.58 23.03
CA VAL A 324 5.42 -12.86 23.24
C VAL A 324 6.81 -12.64 23.83
N VAL A 325 7.59 -11.71 23.29
CA VAL A 325 8.94 -11.40 23.82
C VAL A 325 8.87 -10.69 25.16
N GLY A 326 7.88 -9.83 25.38
CA GLY A 326 7.64 -9.16 26.66
C GLY A 326 7.33 -10.15 27.78
N ILE A 327 6.46 -11.13 27.53
CA ILE A 327 6.19 -12.26 28.43
C ILE A 327 7.48 -13.04 28.67
N PHE A 328 8.19 -13.43 27.61
CA PHE A 328 9.43 -14.19 27.75
C PHE A 328 10.47 -13.47 28.61
N GLU A 329 10.74 -12.18 28.35
CA GLU A 329 11.67 -11.38 29.13
C GLU A 329 11.19 -11.19 30.59
N ALA A 330 9.90 -10.96 30.82
CA ALA A 330 9.35 -10.77 32.16
C ALA A 330 9.45 -12.05 33.02
N PHE A 331 9.07 -13.19 32.46
CA PHE A 331 9.04 -14.46 33.20
C PHE A 331 10.43 -15.06 33.40
N PHE A 332 11.23 -15.17 32.32
CA PHE A 332 12.50 -15.89 32.34
C PHE A 332 13.71 -15.02 32.62
N ARG A 333 13.62 -13.70 32.38
CA ARG A 333 14.75 -12.78 32.59
C ARG A 333 14.48 -11.68 33.63
N LYS A 334 13.25 -11.57 34.11
CA LYS A 334 12.79 -10.49 35.02
C LYS A 334 13.01 -9.08 34.46
N ILE A 335 12.95 -8.93 33.13
CA ILE A 335 13.06 -7.64 32.44
C ILE A 335 11.66 -7.22 31.97
N PHE A 336 11.13 -6.13 32.54
CA PHE A 336 9.77 -5.67 32.26
C PHE A 336 9.68 -4.59 31.17
N GLY A 337 10.82 -4.09 30.67
CA GLY A 337 10.84 -2.98 29.72
C GLY A 337 10.12 -3.27 28.40
N THR A 338 10.12 -4.53 27.93
CA THR A 338 9.46 -4.91 26.67
C THR A 338 7.96 -5.14 26.84
N ILE A 339 7.51 -5.66 27.99
CA ILE A 339 6.07 -5.75 28.27
C ILE A 339 5.46 -4.37 28.50
N LEU A 340 6.20 -3.45 29.16
CA LEU A 340 5.78 -2.05 29.24
C LEU A 340 5.65 -1.43 27.84
N LEU A 341 6.64 -1.68 26.97
CA LEU A 341 6.59 -1.23 25.58
C LEU A 341 5.36 -1.78 24.84
N PHE A 342 5.05 -3.08 25.00
CA PHE A 342 3.81 -3.67 24.48
C PHE A 342 2.57 -2.91 24.95
N THR A 343 2.42 -2.70 26.26
CA THR A 343 1.22 -2.04 26.82
C THR A 343 1.06 -0.60 26.35
N SER A 344 2.15 0.17 26.27
CA SER A 344 2.11 1.56 25.77
C SER A 344 1.82 1.63 24.27
N THR A 345 2.43 0.74 23.48
CA THR A 345 2.16 0.61 22.04
C THR A 345 0.71 0.21 21.79
N LEU A 346 0.18 -0.76 22.56
CA LEU A 346 -1.22 -1.19 22.49
C LEU A 346 -2.16 -0.04 22.85
N GLY A 347 -1.87 0.70 23.93
CA GLY A 347 -2.68 1.85 24.34
C GLY A 347 -2.79 2.91 23.24
N LEU A 348 -1.67 3.26 22.59
CA LEU A 348 -1.70 4.18 21.46
C LEU A 348 -2.46 3.61 20.26
N ALA A 349 -2.20 2.35 19.89
CA ALA A 349 -2.86 1.68 18.77
C ALA A 349 -4.38 1.63 18.95
N LEU A 350 -4.86 1.26 20.14
CA LEU A 350 -6.29 1.24 20.46
C LEU A 350 -6.88 2.66 20.47
N GLY A 351 -6.14 3.64 21.01
CA GLY A 351 -6.57 5.04 21.06
C GLY A 351 -6.82 5.66 19.67
N ILE A 352 -6.10 5.22 18.64
CA ILE A 352 -6.31 5.67 17.26
C ILE A 352 -7.25 4.77 16.45
N TYR A 353 -7.26 3.45 16.71
CA TYR A 353 -8.03 2.49 15.91
C TYR A 353 -9.50 2.40 16.32
N LEU A 354 -9.79 2.42 17.63
CA LEU A 354 -11.16 2.25 18.13
C LEU A 354 -12.13 3.37 17.69
N PRO A 355 -11.73 4.66 17.66
CA PRO A 355 -12.62 5.73 17.19
C PRO A 355 -13.09 5.59 15.73
N ASN A 356 -12.35 4.82 14.91
CA ASN A 356 -12.60 4.67 13.48
C ASN A 356 -12.99 3.23 13.09
N SER A 357 -13.32 2.36 14.06
CA SER A 357 -13.75 0.98 13.81
C SER A 357 -15.15 0.71 14.38
N ALA A 358 -15.93 -0.10 13.67
CA ALA A 358 -17.30 -0.44 14.05
C ALA A 358 -17.63 -1.89 13.65
N ASN A 359 -18.24 -2.66 14.56
CA ASN A 359 -18.76 -4.01 14.29
C ASN A 359 -17.78 -4.98 13.59
N SER A 360 -16.49 -4.95 13.95
CA SER A 360 -15.43 -5.78 13.34
C SER A 360 -15.37 -7.23 13.83
N GLN A 361 -16.42 -7.72 14.49
CA GLN A 361 -16.51 -9.08 15.01
C GLN A 361 -16.66 -10.04 13.80
N ASP A 362 -15.77 -11.02 13.66
CA ASP A 362 -15.66 -12.01 12.55
C ASP A 362 -14.78 -11.64 11.33
N PHE A 363 -13.62 -11.02 11.58
CA PHE A 363 -12.67 -10.66 10.52
C PHE A 363 -11.95 -11.85 9.85
N LEU A 364 -11.57 -12.88 10.62
CA LEU A 364 -10.84 -14.06 10.12
C LEU A 364 -11.67 -15.33 10.17
N ILE A 365 -11.56 -16.14 9.12
CA ILE A 365 -12.17 -17.47 8.98
C ILE A 365 -11.06 -18.53 8.93
N TRP A 366 -11.23 -19.59 9.72
CA TRP A 366 -10.33 -20.75 9.72
C TRP A 366 -10.50 -21.55 8.42
N GLN A 367 -9.55 -21.40 7.51
CA GLN A 367 -9.53 -22.03 6.19
C GLN A 367 -8.10 -22.46 5.87
N PRO A 368 -7.59 -23.46 6.60
CA PRO A 368 -6.20 -23.86 6.49
C PRO A 368 -5.89 -24.34 5.08
N TRP A 369 -4.68 -24.04 4.62
CA TRP A 369 -4.15 -24.48 3.33
C TRP A 369 -4.82 -23.88 2.09
N TRP A 370 -5.74 -22.92 2.25
CA TRP A 370 -6.51 -22.39 1.14
C TRP A 370 -5.64 -21.85 0.02
N TYR A 371 -4.67 -20.96 0.30
CA TYR A 371 -3.79 -20.41 -0.75
C TYR A 371 -2.91 -21.47 -1.41
N ILE A 372 -2.42 -22.45 -0.63
CA ILE A 372 -1.59 -23.52 -1.15
C ILE A 372 -2.40 -24.39 -2.11
N ARG A 373 -3.64 -24.71 -1.75
CA ARG A 373 -4.54 -25.50 -2.59
C ARG A 373 -4.99 -24.72 -3.83
N THR A 374 -5.44 -23.48 -3.67
CA THR A 374 -5.89 -22.64 -4.80
C THR A 374 -4.76 -22.27 -5.74
N MET A 375 -3.52 -22.16 -5.25
CA MET A 375 -2.33 -22.07 -6.11
C MET A 375 -2.28 -23.23 -7.09
N VAL A 376 -2.46 -24.46 -6.61
CA VAL A 376 -2.37 -25.69 -7.42
C VAL A 376 -3.50 -25.75 -8.44
N VAL A 377 -4.73 -25.40 -8.07
CA VAL A 377 -5.92 -25.64 -8.92
C VAL A 377 -6.34 -24.48 -9.80
N ALA A 378 -5.96 -23.24 -9.49
CA ALA A 378 -6.37 -22.08 -10.27
C ALA A 378 -5.62 -21.98 -11.60
N THR A 379 -6.36 -21.67 -12.67
CA THR A 379 -5.86 -21.67 -14.06
C THR A 379 -4.87 -20.55 -14.36
N ASP A 380 -4.95 -19.44 -13.62
CA ASP A 380 -4.06 -18.28 -13.70
C ASP A 380 -2.86 -18.37 -12.72
N ARG A 381 -2.70 -19.51 -12.02
CA ARG A 381 -1.66 -19.74 -11.01
C ARG A 381 -0.71 -20.87 -11.44
N LEU A 382 -0.43 -21.84 -10.56
CA LEU A 382 0.41 -23.00 -10.89
C LEU A 382 -0.30 -23.96 -11.84
N ASN A 383 -1.63 -24.06 -11.74
CA ASN A 383 -2.49 -24.89 -12.59
C ASN A 383 -1.99 -26.34 -12.77
N TRP A 384 -1.55 -26.97 -11.68
CA TRP A 384 -1.11 -28.37 -11.70
C TRP A 384 -2.25 -29.30 -11.28
N LEU A 385 -3.29 -29.35 -12.12
CA LEU A 385 -4.51 -30.14 -11.84
C LEU A 385 -4.23 -31.63 -11.60
N ASP A 386 -3.25 -32.20 -12.30
CA ASP A 386 -2.80 -33.59 -12.07
C ASP A 386 -2.35 -33.84 -10.62
N LEU A 387 -1.71 -32.86 -9.95
CA LEU A 387 -1.32 -32.98 -8.54
C LEU A 387 -2.56 -33.07 -7.64
N GLU A 388 -3.58 -32.24 -7.88
CA GLU A 388 -4.84 -32.29 -7.12
C GLU A 388 -5.63 -33.58 -7.38
N LEU A 389 -5.69 -34.06 -8.63
CA LEU A 389 -6.37 -35.30 -8.97
C LEU A 389 -5.74 -36.50 -8.26
N ARG A 390 -4.40 -36.61 -8.29
CA ARG A 390 -3.67 -37.66 -7.54
C ARG A 390 -3.95 -37.58 -6.05
N ARG A 391 -4.00 -36.37 -5.49
CA ARG A 391 -4.30 -36.14 -4.07
C ARG A 391 -5.70 -36.65 -3.72
N GLN A 392 -6.71 -36.34 -4.54
CA GLN A 392 -8.08 -36.83 -4.35
C GLN A 392 -8.17 -38.35 -4.45
N THR A 393 -7.49 -38.96 -5.41
CA THR A 393 -7.41 -40.44 -5.54
C THR A 393 -6.81 -41.06 -4.29
N TYR A 394 -5.67 -40.57 -3.80
CA TYR A 394 -5.04 -41.13 -2.60
C TYR A 394 -5.84 -40.90 -1.32
N ILE A 395 -6.66 -39.84 -1.25
CA ILE A 395 -7.64 -39.66 -0.17
C ILE A 395 -8.70 -40.75 -0.24
N ALA A 396 -9.27 -41.00 -1.44
CA ALA A 396 -10.28 -42.03 -1.64
C ALA A 396 -9.76 -43.45 -1.34
N GLU A 397 -8.49 -43.72 -1.63
CA GLU A 397 -7.81 -44.98 -1.33
C GLU A 397 -7.34 -45.10 0.14
N GLY A 398 -7.47 -44.05 0.96
CA GLY A 398 -6.96 -44.03 2.34
C GLY A 398 -5.42 -43.99 2.44
N ASN A 399 -4.71 -43.67 1.36
CA ASN A 399 -3.24 -43.64 1.30
C ASN A 399 -2.66 -42.32 1.85
N LEU A 400 -2.74 -42.14 3.17
CA LEU A 400 -2.30 -40.92 3.85
C LEU A 400 -0.84 -40.54 3.60
N LYS A 401 0.05 -41.53 3.43
CA LYS A 401 1.47 -41.27 3.13
C LYS A 401 1.63 -40.50 1.82
N ARG A 402 0.89 -40.88 0.77
CA ARG A 402 0.93 -40.19 -0.52
C ARG A 402 0.25 -38.82 -0.45
N VAL A 403 -0.83 -38.69 0.34
CA VAL A 403 -1.47 -37.39 0.58
C VAL A 403 -0.49 -36.41 1.24
N ILE A 404 0.17 -36.82 2.33
CA ILE A 404 1.17 -35.99 3.04
C ILE A 404 2.31 -35.60 2.10
N GLN A 405 2.77 -36.51 1.25
CA GLN A 405 3.79 -36.22 0.25
C GLN A 405 3.35 -35.09 -0.70
N LEU A 406 2.13 -35.18 -1.26
CA LEU A 406 1.63 -34.19 -2.23
C LEU A 406 1.35 -32.83 -1.57
N GLU A 407 0.78 -32.83 -0.37
CA GLU A 407 0.57 -31.59 0.41
C GLU A 407 1.90 -30.92 0.77
N ALA A 408 2.91 -31.71 1.15
CA ALA A 408 4.27 -31.21 1.39
C ALA A 408 4.90 -30.65 0.11
N THR A 409 4.71 -31.31 -1.05
CA THR A 409 5.18 -30.79 -2.34
C THR A 409 4.54 -29.44 -2.65
N ALA A 410 3.21 -29.31 -2.52
CA ALA A 410 2.51 -28.06 -2.76
C ALA A 410 2.99 -26.94 -1.82
N PHE A 411 3.18 -27.26 -0.53
CA PHE A 411 3.74 -26.33 0.45
C PHE A 411 5.15 -25.87 0.10
N LEU A 412 6.04 -26.78 -0.30
CA LEU A 412 7.42 -26.44 -0.66
C LEU A 412 7.46 -25.57 -1.92
N ILE A 413 6.59 -25.82 -2.89
CA ILE A 413 6.43 -24.96 -4.07
C ILE A 413 5.94 -23.57 -3.65
N PHE A 414 4.92 -23.50 -2.80
CA PHE A 414 4.41 -22.22 -2.29
C PHE A 414 5.50 -21.44 -1.53
N LEU A 415 6.24 -22.09 -0.65
CA LEU A 415 7.29 -21.47 0.16
C LEU A 415 8.49 -21.01 -0.67
N PHE A 416 9.16 -21.94 -1.36
CA PHE A 416 10.38 -21.65 -2.09
C PHE A 416 10.12 -20.91 -3.40
N GLY A 417 8.99 -21.20 -4.04
CA GLY A 417 8.52 -20.48 -5.22
C GLY A 417 8.35 -19.00 -4.91
N ASN A 418 7.70 -18.64 -3.80
CA ASN A 418 7.54 -17.24 -3.43
C ASN A 418 8.81 -16.58 -2.88
N LEU A 419 9.61 -17.29 -2.09
CA LEU A 419 10.84 -16.72 -1.52
C LEU A 419 11.81 -16.29 -2.63
N GLY A 420 11.87 -17.02 -3.74
CA GLY A 420 12.93 -16.85 -4.73
C GLY A 420 14.28 -16.93 -4.04
N MET A 421 15.25 -16.11 -4.47
CA MET A 421 16.59 -16.09 -3.83
C MET A 421 16.61 -15.68 -2.36
N ARG A 422 15.51 -15.19 -1.78
CA ARG A 422 15.45 -14.91 -0.32
C ARG A 422 15.60 -16.17 0.51
N PHE A 423 15.34 -17.37 -0.05
CA PHE A 423 15.44 -18.64 0.69
C PHE A 423 16.81 -18.85 1.35
N ILE A 424 17.87 -18.28 0.81
CA ILE A 424 19.21 -18.35 1.43
C ILE A 424 19.22 -17.82 2.86
N GLY A 425 18.25 -16.98 3.24
CA GLY A 425 18.02 -16.50 4.60
C GLY A 425 17.81 -17.60 5.64
N PHE A 426 17.44 -18.82 5.24
CA PHE A 426 17.42 -19.98 6.13
C PHE A 426 18.78 -20.23 6.78
N TRP A 427 19.90 -19.89 6.11
CA TRP A 427 21.23 -19.99 6.70
C TRP A 427 21.38 -19.15 7.97
N THR A 428 20.98 -17.87 7.91
CA THR A 428 21.00 -17.00 9.09
C THR A 428 20.02 -17.47 10.17
N VAL A 429 18.81 -17.92 9.79
CA VAL A 429 17.84 -18.46 10.77
C VAL A 429 18.42 -19.67 11.51
N ILE A 430 18.97 -20.64 10.79
CA ILE A 430 19.59 -21.84 11.38
C ILE A 430 20.79 -21.46 12.26
N SER A 431 21.63 -20.52 11.80
CA SER A 431 22.76 -20.01 12.56
C SER A 431 22.32 -19.40 13.90
N GLN A 432 21.28 -18.56 13.90
CA GLN A 432 20.73 -17.95 15.11
C GLN A 432 20.12 -18.98 16.07
N ILE A 433 19.43 -20.00 15.56
CA ILE A 433 18.89 -21.10 16.37
C ILE A 433 20.03 -21.87 17.05
N ARG A 434 21.07 -22.23 16.29
CA ARG A 434 22.27 -22.93 16.82
C ARG A 434 23.02 -22.11 17.87
N GLN A 435 22.99 -20.78 17.76
CA GLN A 435 23.58 -19.85 18.73
C GLN A 435 22.67 -19.56 19.95
N ASN A 436 21.60 -20.35 20.13
CA ASN A 436 20.56 -20.17 21.13
C ASN A 436 19.83 -18.83 21.01
N LEU A 437 18.88 -18.80 20.07
CA LEU A 437 18.01 -17.66 19.78
C LEU A 437 17.40 -17.02 21.05
N PHE A 438 17.05 -17.83 22.06
CA PHE A 438 16.47 -17.37 23.31
C PHE A 438 17.40 -16.51 24.16
N ARG A 439 18.68 -16.34 23.78
CA ARG A 439 19.61 -15.37 24.39
C ARG A 439 19.48 -13.97 23.82
N ASN A 440 18.97 -13.81 22.60
CA ASN A 440 18.81 -12.50 21.97
C ASN A 440 17.33 -12.17 21.77
N SER A 441 16.81 -11.22 22.55
CA SER A 441 15.40 -10.83 22.52
C SER A 441 14.98 -10.25 21.17
N PHE A 442 15.89 -9.54 20.49
CA PHE A 442 15.62 -9.01 19.16
C PHE A 442 15.47 -10.14 18.13
N ASN A 443 16.39 -11.10 18.13
CA ASN A 443 16.32 -12.22 17.19
C ASN A 443 15.08 -13.09 17.45
N LEU A 444 14.70 -13.29 18.71
CA LEU A 444 13.45 -13.97 19.07
C LEU A 444 12.23 -13.20 18.55
N PHE A 445 12.17 -11.88 18.80
CA PHE A 445 11.10 -11.01 18.28
C PHE A 445 10.99 -11.11 16.76
N PHE A 446 12.12 -10.96 16.06
CA PHE A 446 12.17 -10.96 14.60
C PHE A 446 11.75 -12.31 14.03
N LEU A 447 12.15 -13.44 14.64
CA LEU A 447 11.68 -14.76 14.22
C LEU A 447 10.16 -14.91 14.42
N ILE A 448 9.62 -14.46 15.56
CA ILE A 448 8.18 -14.56 15.84
C ILE A 448 7.36 -13.81 14.80
N ILE A 449 7.70 -12.55 14.50
CA ILE A 449 6.95 -11.78 13.50
C ILE A 449 7.12 -12.36 12.10
N THR A 450 8.29 -12.92 11.78
CA THR A 450 8.53 -13.59 10.49
C THR A 450 7.66 -14.83 10.36
N LEU A 451 7.61 -15.70 11.37
CA LEU A 451 6.77 -16.89 11.37
C LEU A 451 5.29 -16.52 11.36
N ALA A 452 4.85 -15.56 12.19
CA ALA A 452 3.46 -15.12 12.22
C ALA A 452 3.01 -14.56 10.86
N SER A 453 3.86 -13.76 10.20
CA SER A 453 3.56 -13.19 8.88
C SER A 453 3.40 -14.25 7.78
N PHE A 454 3.99 -15.44 7.95
CA PHE A 454 3.80 -16.57 7.04
C PHE A 454 2.63 -17.46 7.45
N LEU A 455 2.51 -17.78 8.75
CA LEU A 455 1.56 -18.78 9.24
C LEU A 455 0.13 -18.26 9.31
N ILE A 456 -0.09 -16.97 9.58
CA ILE A 456 -1.45 -16.42 9.66
C ILE A 456 -2.23 -16.70 8.37
N PRO A 457 -1.74 -16.38 7.15
CA PRO A 457 -2.52 -16.64 5.95
C PRO A 457 -2.52 -18.11 5.52
N VAL A 458 -1.56 -18.92 5.97
CA VAL A 458 -1.59 -20.38 5.77
C VAL A 458 -2.78 -21.02 6.49
N PHE A 459 -3.21 -20.46 7.62
CA PHE A 459 -4.28 -21.01 8.45
C PHE A 459 -5.62 -20.25 8.35
N PHE A 460 -5.57 -18.96 8.06
CA PHE A 460 -6.72 -18.07 8.13
C PHE A 460 -6.91 -17.27 6.84
N LEU A 461 -8.16 -17.03 6.47
CA LEU A 461 -8.54 -16.06 5.45
C LEU A 461 -9.29 -14.90 6.08
N GLN A 462 -9.24 -13.74 5.43
CA GLN A 462 -10.16 -12.65 5.75
C GLN A 462 -11.53 -12.90 5.12
N LYS A 463 -12.60 -12.64 5.87
CA LYS A 463 -13.98 -12.69 5.38
C LYS A 463 -14.20 -11.64 4.28
N GLY A 464 -14.96 -11.99 3.24
CA GLY A 464 -15.23 -11.11 2.08
C GLY A 464 -14.17 -11.21 0.99
N VAL A 465 -12.93 -10.80 1.28
CA VAL A 465 -11.85 -10.74 0.28
C VAL A 465 -10.58 -11.43 0.78
N ALA A 466 -10.33 -12.63 0.26
CA ALA A 466 -9.12 -13.40 0.57
C ALA A 466 -7.83 -12.65 0.17
N TRP A 467 -7.88 -11.71 -0.77
CA TRP A 467 -6.70 -10.91 -1.15
C TRP A 467 -6.15 -10.02 -0.03
N ASN A 468 -6.91 -9.79 1.04
CA ASN A 468 -6.48 -8.94 2.13
C ASN A 468 -5.55 -9.69 3.11
N SER A 469 -5.89 -10.92 3.51
CA SER A 469 -5.06 -11.70 4.46
C SER A 469 -3.71 -12.10 3.88
N ILE A 470 -3.59 -12.30 2.57
CA ILE A 470 -2.31 -12.69 1.93
C ILE A 470 -1.23 -11.60 2.06
N GLN A 471 -1.62 -10.35 2.35
CA GLN A 471 -0.69 -9.24 2.54
C GLN A 471 0.22 -9.42 3.78
N PHE A 472 -0.16 -10.26 4.76
CA PHE A 472 0.78 -10.68 5.82
C PHE A 472 2.03 -11.34 5.23
N ASN A 473 1.90 -12.19 4.21
CA ASN A 473 3.03 -12.86 3.59
C ASN A 473 3.97 -11.89 2.83
N GLN A 474 3.53 -10.68 2.49
CA GLN A 474 4.43 -9.67 1.93
C GLN A 474 5.44 -9.19 2.99
N TYR A 475 5.03 -9.07 4.27
CA TYR A 475 5.96 -8.86 5.38
C TYR A 475 6.92 -10.04 5.56
N PHE A 476 6.43 -11.28 5.37
CA PHE A 476 7.29 -12.47 5.37
C PHE A 476 8.39 -12.33 4.31
N LEU A 477 8.06 -11.94 3.07
CA LEU A 477 9.05 -11.72 2.01
C LEU A 477 10.05 -10.61 2.36
N LEU A 478 9.59 -9.50 2.95
CA LEU A 478 10.47 -8.43 3.41
C LEU A 478 11.46 -8.92 4.49
N PHE A 479 10.94 -9.53 5.55
CA PHE A 479 11.75 -10.00 6.69
C PHE A 479 12.71 -11.12 6.28
N PHE A 480 12.27 -12.05 5.44
CA PHE A 480 13.14 -13.11 4.92
C PHE A 480 14.18 -12.56 3.94
N GLY A 481 13.87 -11.46 3.24
CA GLY A 481 14.85 -10.69 2.48
C GLY A 481 15.98 -10.13 3.36
N PHE A 482 15.67 -9.67 4.58
CA PHE A 482 16.68 -9.23 5.54
C PHE A 482 17.55 -10.39 6.05
N TYR A 483 16.95 -11.55 6.36
CA TYR A 483 17.73 -12.76 6.65
C TYR A 483 18.62 -13.15 5.47
N GLY A 484 18.08 -13.11 4.25
CA GLY A 484 18.81 -13.37 3.02
C GLY A 484 20.01 -12.45 2.88
N ALA A 485 19.84 -11.15 3.13
CA ALA A 485 20.91 -10.16 3.06
C ALA A 485 22.08 -10.45 4.02
N ILE A 486 21.78 -10.87 5.25
CA ILE A 486 22.78 -11.28 6.23
C ILE A 486 23.49 -12.55 5.75
N SER A 487 22.74 -13.54 5.27
CA SER A 487 23.29 -14.79 4.74
C SER A 487 24.24 -14.54 3.55
N VAL A 488 23.90 -13.65 2.61
CA VAL A 488 24.83 -13.28 1.53
C VAL A 488 26.10 -12.66 2.08
N SER A 489 25.97 -11.72 3.03
CA SER A 489 27.14 -11.09 3.63
C SER A 489 28.05 -12.10 4.34
N GLU A 490 27.50 -13.13 4.96
CA GLU A 490 28.26 -14.21 5.59
C GLU A 490 28.93 -15.11 4.54
N LEU A 491 28.21 -15.52 3.50
CA LEU A 491 28.76 -16.32 2.38
C LEU A 491 29.92 -15.60 1.68
N LEU A 492 29.80 -14.29 1.44
CA LEU A 492 30.85 -13.48 0.84
C LEU A 492 32.08 -13.31 1.77
N LYS A 493 31.93 -13.47 3.08
CA LYS A 493 33.07 -13.52 4.02
C LYS A 493 33.79 -14.86 3.96
N LEU A 494 33.07 -15.96 3.74
CA LEU A 494 33.65 -17.30 3.58
C LEU A 494 34.47 -17.45 2.29
N ALA A 495 34.07 -16.77 1.22
CA ALA A 495 34.82 -16.77 -0.04
C ALA A 495 36.18 -16.06 0.11
N LYS A 496 37.30 -16.77 -0.12
CA LYS A 496 38.65 -16.21 -0.01
C LYS A 496 39.03 -15.29 -1.17
N ALA A 497 38.69 -15.67 -2.40
CA ALA A 497 39.05 -14.93 -3.61
C ALA A 497 38.00 -13.88 -4.02
N ARG A 498 38.45 -12.71 -4.49
CA ARG A 498 37.56 -11.63 -4.99
C ARG A 498 36.67 -12.08 -6.14
N ASN A 499 37.20 -12.87 -7.08
CA ASN A 499 36.44 -13.34 -8.24
C ASN A 499 35.27 -14.26 -7.83
N ILE A 500 35.46 -15.09 -6.80
CA ILE A 500 34.40 -15.95 -6.27
C ILE A 500 33.30 -15.10 -5.62
N LYS A 501 33.66 -14.04 -4.88
CA LYS A 501 32.67 -13.11 -4.31
C LYS A 501 31.81 -12.44 -5.38
N ILE A 502 32.46 -12.00 -6.46
CA ILE A 502 31.78 -11.39 -7.62
C ILE A 502 30.85 -12.41 -8.27
N LEU A 503 31.33 -13.63 -8.53
CA LEU A 503 30.53 -14.70 -9.12
C LEU A 503 29.29 -15.04 -8.28
N ILE A 504 29.46 -15.24 -6.97
CA ILE A 504 28.35 -15.50 -6.03
C ILE A 504 27.34 -14.35 -6.08
N SER A 505 27.83 -13.10 -6.04
CA SER A 505 26.96 -11.92 -6.09
C SER A 505 26.17 -11.83 -7.40
N ILE A 506 26.82 -12.08 -8.53
CA ILE A 506 26.18 -12.10 -9.86
C ILE A 506 25.13 -13.20 -9.93
N LEU A 507 25.45 -14.42 -9.48
CA LEU A 507 24.51 -15.54 -9.52
C LEU A 507 23.25 -15.26 -8.69
N ILE A 508 23.41 -14.74 -7.47
CA ILE A 508 22.28 -14.38 -6.61
C ILE A 508 21.45 -13.27 -7.27
N PHE A 509 22.10 -12.25 -7.83
CA PHE A 509 21.41 -11.14 -8.49
C PHE A 509 20.62 -11.62 -9.72
N LEU A 510 21.24 -12.41 -10.60
CA LEU A 510 20.61 -12.95 -11.81
C LEU A 510 19.40 -13.85 -11.52
N LEU A 511 19.37 -14.53 -10.37
CA LEU A 511 18.25 -15.37 -9.96
C LEU A 511 17.19 -14.59 -9.17
N ALA A 512 17.53 -13.46 -8.56
CA ALA A 512 16.60 -12.65 -7.77
C ALA A 512 15.74 -11.70 -8.62
N VAL A 513 16.34 -11.11 -9.64
CA VAL A 513 15.81 -9.98 -10.44
C VAL A 513 14.77 -10.33 -11.53
N PRO A 514 14.77 -11.51 -12.19
CA PRO A 514 13.97 -11.74 -13.40
C PRO A 514 12.48 -11.44 -13.26
N THR A 515 11.87 -11.71 -12.11
CA THR A 515 10.46 -11.42 -11.88
C THR A 515 10.12 -9.93 -11.95
N GLN A 516 10.98 -9.06 -11.43
CA GLN A 516 10.76 -7.61 -11.55
C GLN A 516 10.93 -7.13 -12.99
N MET A 517 11.92 -7.67 -13.71
CA MET A 517 12.05 -7.40 -15.15
C MET A 517 10.79 -7.86 -15.90
N GLY A 518 10.23 -9.01 -15.51
CA GLY A 518 8.99 -9.53 -16.06
C GLY A 518 7.80 -8.62 -15.77
N LEU A 519 7.67 -8.12 -14.53
CA LEU A 519 6.64 -7.16 -14.16
C LEU A 519 6.74 -5.88 -15.00
N LEU A 520 7.92 -5.27 -15.10
CA LEU A 520 8.12 -4.06 -15.90
C LEU A 520 7.83 -4.34 -17.38
N TRP A 521 8.29 -5.47 -17.91
CA TRP A 521 8.01 -5.88 -19.28
C TRP A 521 6.52 -6.00 -19.53
N GLN A 522 5.80 -6.73 -18.68
CA GLN A 522 4.34 -6.90 -18.79
C GLN A 522 3.62 -5.55 -18.66
N PHE A 523 4.01 -4.73 -17.70
CA PHE A 523 3.38 -3.44 -17.43
C PHE A 523 3.48 -2.47 -18.61
N TYR A 524 4.65 -2.39 -19.26
CA TYR A 524 4.86 -1.49 -20.40
C TYR A 524 4.52 -2.11 -21.76
N SER A 525 4.42 -3.44 -21.86
CA SER A 525 3.94 -4.12 -23.06
C SER A 525 2.42 -4.12 -23.16
N ASN A 526 1.73 -4.05 -22.01
CA ASN A 526 0.27 -3.98 -21.96
C ASN A 526 -0.23 -2.54 -22.18
N LYS A 527 -1.37 -2.41 -22.86
CA LYS A 527 -2.11 -1.15 -22.93
C LYS A 527 -2.66 -0.80 -21.54
N PRO A 528 -2.84 0.50 -21.21
CA PRO A 528 -3.61 0.90 -20.02
C PRO A 528 -4.98 0.23 -20.03
N LEU A 529 -5.45 -0.23 -18.88
CA LEU A 529 -6.69 -1.03 -18.78
C LEU A 529 -7.94 -0.16 -18.92
N SER A 530 -7.93 1.01 -18.30
CA SER A 530 -9.06 1.93 -18.30
C SER A 530 -8.68 3.38 -18.51
N LYS A 531 -9.67 4.20 -18.88
CA LYS A 531 -9.50 5.64 -19.08
C LYS A 531 -10.73 6.45 -18.70
N ILE A 532 -10.52 7.73 -18.39
CA ILE A 532 -11.55 8.77 -18.38
C ILE A 532 -11.27 9.64 -19.60
N SER A 533 -12.26 9.79 -20.48
CA SER A 533 -12.09 10.62 -21.67
C SER A 533 -12.01 12.10 -21.30
N TYR A 534 -11.44 12.92 -22.18
CA TYR A 534 -11.41 14.37 -21.99
C TYR A 534 -12.80 14.96 -21.73
N GLU A 535 -13.81 14.53 -22.48
CA GLU A 535 -15.19 15.03 -22.35
C GLU A 535 -15.86 14.53 -21.08
N GLU A 536 -15.61 13.30 -20.66
CA GLU A 536 -16.07 12.83 -19.35
C GLU A 536 -15.41 13.63 -18.21
N LEU A 537 -14.10 13.89 -18.32
CA LEU A 537 -13.35 14.71 -17.36
C LEU A 537 -13.86 16.16 -17.31
N GLU A 538 -14.28 16.72 -18.45
CA GLU A 538 -14.90 18.04 -18.53
C GLU A 538 -16.21 18.09 -17.74
N GLY A 539 -17.07 17.07 -17.89
CA GLY A 539 -18.31 16.95 -17.11
C GLY A 539 -18.07 16.81 -15.61
N LEU A 540 -17.07 16.02 -15.21
CA LEU A 540 -16.68 15.87 -13.80
C LEU A 540 -16.10 17.17 -13.21
N LYS A 541 -15.30 17.91 -13.99
CA LYS A 541 -14.80 19.25 -13.60
C LYS A 541 -15.93 20.27 -13.51
N PHE A 542 -16.90 20.22 -14.42
CA PHE A 542 -18.10 21.05 -14.33
C PHE A 542 -18.87 20.74 -13.05
N LEU A 543 -19.08 19.46 -12.74
CA LEU A 543 -19.75 19.01 -11.53
C LEU A 543 -19.00 19.48 -10.28
N LYS A 544 -17.67 19.38 -10.25
CA LYS A 544 -16.82 19.88 -9.15
C LYS A 544 -17.09 21.34 -8.80
N ASN A 545 -17.35 22.18 -9.80
CA ASN A 545 -17.60 23.61 -9.62
C ASN A 545 -19.04 23.94 -9.19
N GLN A 546 -19.92 22.95 -9.10
CA GLN A 546 -21.27 23.13 -8.57
C GLN A 546 -21.27 23.16 -7.04
N ARG A 547 -22.37 23.65 -6.45
CA ARG A 547 -22.57 23.65 -4.98
C ARG A 547 -22.45 22.23 -4.41
N GLU A 548 -22.08 22.13 -3.14
CA GLU A 548 -22.00 20.85 -2.45
C GLU A 548 -23.35 20.12 -2.50
N GLY A 549 -23.33 18.81 -2.67
CA GLY A 549 -24.54 18.01 -2.85
C GLY A 549 -24.23 16.57 -3.23
N ILE A 550 -25.24 15.70 -3.10
CA ILE A 550 -25.14 14.26 -3.32
C ILE A 550 -25.31 13.95 -4.80
N VAL A 551 -24.42 13.10 -5.32
CA VAL A 551 -24.44 12.67 -6.72
C VAL A 551 -25.04 11.26 -6.84
N LEU A 552 -26.12 11.11 -7.59
CA LEU A 552 -26.61 9.81 -8.01
C LEU A 552 -25.90 9.39 -9.30
N VAL A 553 -25.35 8.17 -9.27
CA VAL A 553 -24.72 7.50 -10.42
C VAL A 553 -25.50 6.23 -10.75
N THR A 554 -25.39 5.76 -11.98
CA THR A 554 -26.02 4.51 -12.40
C THR A 554 -25.40 3.30 -11.69
N PRO A 555 -26.16 2.22 -11.45
CA PRO A 555 -25.60 0.93 -11.06
C PRO A 555 -24.54 0.48 -12.06
N PHE A 556 -23.46 -0.11 -11.57
CA PHE A 556 -22.43 -0.69 -12.40
C PHE A 556 -22.98 -1.94 -13.13
N ASP A 557 -22.72 -2.03 -14.43
CA ASP A 557 -23.03 -3.21 -15.24
C ASP A 557 -21.72 -3.81 -15.77
N GLY A 558 -21.30 -4.92 -15.16
CA GLY A 558 -20.07 -5.62 -15.51
C GLY A 558 -20.07 -6.25 -16.91
N TYR A 559 -21.21 -6.33 -17.60
CA TYR A 559 -21.32 -6.82 -18.97
C TYR A 559 -21.06 -5.72 -20.01
N GLU A 560 -21.12 -4.44 -19.63
CA GLU A 560 -20.86 -3.31 -20.53
C GLU A 560 -19.42 -3.32 -21.04
N ARG A 561 -18.47 -3.81 -20.24
CA ARG A 561 -17.06 -3.96 -20.66
C ARG A 561 -16.91 -4.86 -21.89
N ASP A 562 -17.79 -5.84 -22.06
CA ASP A 562 -17.70 -6.83 -23.14
C ASP A 562 -18.05 -6.20 -24.51
N LYS A 563 -18.62 -4.98 -24.51
CA LYS A 563 -18.81 -4.18 -25.73
C LYS A 563 -17.50 -3.61 -26.28
N TYR A 564 -16.44 -3.57 -25.48
CA TYR A 564 -15.14 -3.06 -25.86
C TYR A 564 -14.19 -4.22 -26.17
N LYS A 565 -13.72 -4.29 -27.42
CA LYS A 565 -12.83 -5.36 -27.88
C LYS A 565 -11.40 -5.22 -27.36
N ASP A 566 -10.96 -3.98 -27.13
CA ASP A 566 -9.58 -3.67 -26.76
C ASP A 566 -9.52 -2.57 -25.69
N PRO A 567 -8.60 -2.68 -24.71
CA PRO A 567 -8.31 -1.59 -23.79
C PRO A 567 -7.62 -0.41 -24.49
N PRO A 568 -7.70 0.82 -23.92
CA PRO A 568 -8.33 1.14 -22.64
C PRO A 568 -9.85 1.28 -22.73
N ILE A 569 -10.53 0.65 -21.77
CA ILE A 569 -11.99 0.66 -21.63
C ILE A 569 -12.42 1.91 -20.83
N PRO A 570 -13.54 2.58 -21.14
CA PRO A 570 -14.06 3.64 -20.29
C PRO A 570 -14.21 3.19 -18.83
N ILE A 571 -13.76 4.03 -17.90
CA ILE A 571 -13.60 3.61 -16.50
C ILE A 571 -14.92 3.13 -15.88
N HIS A 572 -16.04 3.76 -16.27
CA HIS A 572 -17.38 3.46 -15.77
C HIS A 572 -17.95 2.11 -16.24
N THR A 573 -17.37 1.51 -17.28
CA THR A 573 -17.74 0.15 -17.72
C THR A 573 -16.69 -0.89 -17.31
N TRP A 574 -15.46 -0.48 -17.00
CA TRP A 574 -14.36 -1.39 -16.69
C TRP A 574 -14.50 -2.10 -15.33
N TYR A 575 -14.81 -1.33 -14.27
CA TYR A 575 -14.97 -1.83 -12.89
C TYR A 575 -15.89 -0.88 -12.11
N ASP A 576 -16.56 -1.37 -11.06
CA ASP A 576 -17.31 -0.51 -10.14
C ASP A 576 -16.35 0.35 -9.33
N THR A 577 -16.33 1.66 -9.53
CA THR A 577 -15.25 2.53 -9.03
C THR A 577 -15.79 3.89 -8.61
N GLY A 578 -15.23 4.46 -7.53
CA GLY A 578 -15.57 5.78 -7.01
C GLY A 578 -15.02 6.97 -7.80
N TYR A 579 -14.79 6.83 -9.12
CA TYR A 579 -14.15 7.87 -9.92
C TYR A 579 -14.94 9.19 -9.97
N VAL A 580 -16.26 9.13 -9.88
CA VAL A 580 -17.09 10.35 -9.81
C VAL A 580 -16.72 11.15 -8.55
N SER A 581 -16.61 10.51 -7.38
CA SER A 581 -16.18 11.16 -6.14
C SER A 581 -14.74 11.68 -6.22
N ALA A 582 -13.83 10.88 -6.80
CA ALA A 582 -12.42 11.25 -6.94
C ALA A 582 -12.18 12.51 -7.78
N PHE A 583 -12.95 12.70 -8.85
CA PHE A 583 -12.76 13.78 -9.82
C PHE A 583 -13.71 14.97 -9.63
N SER A 584 -14.91 14.75 -9.07
CA SER A 584 -15.85 15.83 -8.73
C SER A 584 -15.65 16.39 -7.31
N SER A 585 -14.93 15.68 -6.44
CA SER A 585 -14.80 16.00 -5.00
C SER A 585 -16.14 15.96 -4.23
N LYS A 586 -17.21 15.39 -4.81
CA LYS A 586 -18.54 15.24 -4.19
C LYS A 586 -18.75 13.83 -3.66
N HIS A 587 -19.70 13.68 -2.74
CA HIS A 587 -20.15 12.37 -2.29
C HIS A 587 -21.13 11.77 -3.31
N THR A 588 -20.97 10.49 -3.60
CA THR A 588 -21.99 9.72 -4.32
C THR A 588 -22.96 9.11 -3.31
N LEU A 589 -24.22 8.92 -3.73
CA LEU A 589 -25.19 8.21 -2.89
C LEU A 589 -24.65 6.83 -2.52
N ILE A 590 -24.20 6.09 -3.53
CA ILE A 590 -23.46 4.84 -3.40
C ILE A 590 -22.70 4.56 -4.70
N SER A 591 -21.42 4.21 -4.60
CA SER A 591 -20.55 3.68 -5.67
C SER A 591 -19.50 2.75 -5.06
N ASP A 592 -18.77 1.98 -5.87
CA ASP A 592 -17.74 1.06 -5.40
C ASP A 592 -18.27 0.11 -4.31
N GLU A 593 -19.19 -0.74 -4.72
CA GLU A 593 -19.86 -1.69 -3.85
C GLU A 593 -18.89 -2.63 -3.15
N GLU A 594 -17.73 -2.91 -3.76
CA GLU A 594 -16.70 -3.76 -3.17
C GLU A 594 -16.10 -3.08 -1.94
N GLN A 595 -15.63 -1.83 -2.04
CA GLN A 595 -15.07 -1.11 -0.89
C GLN A 595 -16.11 -0.94 0.22
N VAL A 596 -17.35 -0.58 -0.14
CA VAL A 596 -18.45 -0.43 0.81
C VAL A 596 -18.74 -1.74 1.55
N LYS A 597 -18.79 -2.89 0.85
CA LYS A 597 -19.03 -4.19 1.48
C LYS A 597 -17.85 -4.63 2.36
N ILE A 598 -16.61 -4.42 1.93
CA ILE A 598 -15.40 -4.76 2.70
C ILE A 598 -15.35 -4.01 4.04
N MET A 599 -15.79 -2.76 4.06
CA MET A 599 -15.88 -1.94 5.28
C MET A 599 -17.06 -2.31 6.20
N GLY A 600 -17.95 -3.20 5.75
CA GLY A 600 -19.04 -3.77 6.57
C GLY A 600 -20.29 -2.91 6.65
N TYR A 601 -20.52 -1.99 5.70
CA TYR A 601 -21.78 -1.25 5.64
C TYR A 601 -22.93 -2.15 5.14
N LYS A 602 -24.12 -1.96 5.71
CA LYS A 602 -25.35 -2.68 5.29
C LYS A 602 -26.06 -1.85 4.23
N VAL A 603 -25.83 -2.16 2.97
CA VAL A 603 -26.29 -1.36 1.82
C VAL A 603 -27.17 -2.12 0.85
N GLU A 604 -27.52 -3.38 1.14
CA GLU A 604 -28.26 -4.25 0.21
C GLU A 604 -29.64 -3.68 -0.15
N GLY A 605 -30.32 -3.02 0.79
CA GLY A 605 -31.59 -2.33 0.52
C GLY A 605 -31.41 -1.15 -0.42
N LEU A 606 -30.43 -0.29 -0.14
CA LEU A 606 -30.11 0.88 -0.96
C LEU A 606 -29.70 0.49 -2.38
N LEU A 607 -28.92 -0.58 -2.54
CA LEU A 607 -28.50 -1.08 -3.85
C LEU A 607 -29.69 -1.53 -4.69
N LYS A 608 -30.64 -2.25 -4.10
CA LYS A 608 -31.88 -2.66 -4.78
C LYS A 608 -32.75 -1.47 -5.16
N GLU A 609 -32.94 -0.51 -4.26
CA GLU A 609 -33.71 0.70 -4.56
C GLU A 609 -33.07 1.52 -5.69
N ARG A 610 -31.74 1.68 -5.69
CA ARG A 610 -31.01 2.36 -6.78
C ARG A 610 -31.22 1.63 -8.10
N GLU A 611 -31.10 0.30 -8.12
CA GLU A 611 -31.29 -0.51 -9.31
C GLU A 611 -32.72 -0.39 -9.87
N GLU A 612 -33.73 -0.42 -8.99
CA GLU A 612 -35.14 -0.28 -9.36
C GLU A 612 -35.42 1.08 -10.01
N VAL A 613 -34.87 2.16 -9.44
CA VAL A 613 -35.06 3.54 -9.92
C VAL A 613 -34.51 3.76 -11.33
N PHE A 614 -33.40 3.09 -11.69
CA PHE A 614 -32.90 3.15 -13.07
C PHE A 614 -33.67 2.25 -14.05
N LYS A 615 -34.34 1.19 -13.56
CA LYS A 615 -35.08 0.22 -14.38
C LYS A 615 -36.58 0.49 -14.52
N THR A 616 -37.16 1.33 -13.67
CA THR A 616 -38.59 1.67 -13.73
C THR A 616 -38.91 2.71 -14.79
N GLN A 617 -40.14 2.68 -15.31
CA GLN A 617 -40.69 3.73 -16.19
C GLN A 617 -41.55 4.75 -15.44
N ASP A 618 -41.82 4.53 -14.15
CA ASP A 618 -42.66 5.40 -13.32
C ASP A 618 -41.86 6.63 -12.81
N PRO A 619 -42.15 7.85 -13.31
CA PRO A 619 -41.47 9.06 -12.87
C PRO A 619 -41.69 9.38 -11.40
N ASN A 620 -42.84 8.99 -10.82
CA ASN A 620 -43.16 9.30 -9.42
C ASN A 620 -42.25 8.55 -8.46
N LEU A 621 -41.97 7.28 -8.74
CA LEU A 621 -41.02 6.48 -7.95
C LEU A 621 -39.61 7.06 -8.02
N ILE A 622 -39.18 7.50 -9.21
CA ILE A 622 -37.86 8.11 -9.40
C ILE A 622 -37.77 9.43 -8.62
N ASN A 623 -38.73 10.33 -8.79
CA ASN A 623 -38.75 11.62 -8.09
C ASN A 623 -38.84 11.44 -6.56
N ALA A 624 -39.63 10.48 -6.08
CA ALA A 624 -39.70 10.13 -4.66
C ALA A 624 -38.35 9.62 -4.13
N PHE A 625 -37.62 8.81 -4.90
CA PHE A 625 -36.28 8.36 -4.54
C PHE A 625 -35.28 9.52 -4.48
N LEU A 626 -35.26 10.38 -5.51
CA LEU A 626 -34.38 11.55 -5.55
C LEU A 626 -34.58 12.44 -4.31
N LYS A 627 -35.84 12.64 -3.91
CA LYS A 627 -36.21 13.39 -2.71
C LYS A 627 -35.86 12.65 -1.41
N LYS A 628 -36.13 11.35 -1.32
CA LYS A 628 -35.86 10.52 -0.14
C LYS A 628 -34.38 10.58 0.28
N TYR A 629 -33.48 10.57 -0.70
CA TYR A 629 -32.03 10.58 -0.47
C TYR A 629 -31.37 11.95 -0.68
N ASN A 630 -32.15 13.03 -0.79
CA ASN A 630 -31.66 14.40 -0.98
C ASN A 630 -30.66 14.54 -2.13
N ILE A 631 -30.90 13.82 -3.24
CA ILE A 631 -30.03 13.87 -4.41
C ILE A 631 -30.02 15.28 -4.97
N SER A 632 -28.82 15.84 -5.14
CA SER A 632 -28.64 17.17 -5.69
C SER A 632 -28.32 17.14 -7.17
N TYR A 633 -27.58 16.11 -7.59
CA TYR A 633 -27.13 15.93 -8.98
C TYR A 633 -27.31 14.49 -9.43
N VAL A 634 -27.65 14.30 -10.70
CA VAL A 634 -27.54 13.01 -11.38
C VAL A 634 -26.44 13.12 -12.42
N TYR A 635 -25.47 12.23 -12.33
CA TYR A 635 -24.37 12.13 -13.29
C TYR A 635 -24.54 10.86 -14.13
N LEU A 636 -24.56 11.01 -15.45
CA LEU A 636 -24.69 9.92 -16.41
C LEU A 636 -23.52 9.97 -17.41
N ALA A 637 -22.75 8.90 -17.48
CA ALA A 637 -21.77 8.70 -18.55
C ALA A 637 -22.46 8.29 -19.86
N TRP A 638 -21.73 8.29 -20.97
CA TRP A 638 -22.28 8.03 -22.29
C TRP A 638 -23.10 6.73 -22.38
N GLY A 639 -24.29 6.82 -22.97
CA GLY A 639 -25.21 5.68 -23.13
C GLY A 639 -26.03 5.34 -21.87
N GLN A 640 -25.66 5.86 -20.70
CA GLN A 640 -26.42 5.69 -19.47
C GLN A 640 -27.65 6.60 -19.43
N LYS A 641 -28.77 6.07 -18.97
CA LYS A 641 -30.05 6.77 -18.85
C LYS A 641 -30.98 6.09 -17.87
N PHE A 642 -31.97 6.82 -17.37
CA PHE A 642 -33.17 6.22 -16.80
C PHE A 642 -33.96 5.51 -17.89
N LYS A 643 -34.74 4.50 -17.51
CA LYS A 643 -35.72 3.90 -18.43
C LYS A 643 -36.93 4.81 -18.63
N ALA A 644 -37.29 5.63 -17.65
CA ALA A 644 -38.26 6.71 -17.79
C ALA A 644 -37.71 7.87 -18.65
N GLU A 645 -38.60 8.63 -19.27
CA GLU A 645 -38.24 9.84 -20.03
C GLU A 645 -37.78 10.94 -19.06
N SER A 646 -36.59 11.49 -19.28
CA SER A 646 -35.99 12.51 -18.40
C SER A 646 -36.86 13.76 -18.23
N ASP A 647 -37.63 14.13 -19.26
CA ASP A 647 -38.51 15.32 -19.23
C ASP A 647 -39.68 15.19 -18.24
N LYS A 648 -39.97 13.97 -17.77
CA LYS A 648 -40.97 13.68 -16.73
C LYS A 648 -40.39 13.64 -15.32
N LEU A 649 -39.07 13.76 -15.20
CA LEU A 649 -38.36 13.77 -13.93
C LEU A 649 -38.14 15.21 -13.45
N ASN A 650 -37.99 15.41 -12.15
CA ASN A 650 -37.67 16.70 -11.54
C ASN A 650 -36.16 17.02 -11.75
N LEU A 651 -35.70 17.02 -12.99
CA LEU A 651 -34.31 17.13 -13.39
C LEU A 651 -34.10 18.25 -14.43
N ASP A 652 -33.22 19.20 -14.12
CA ASP A 652 -32.75 20.20 -15.08
C ASP A 652 -31.40 19.77 -15.65
N LEU A 653 -31.31 19.64 -16.97
CA LEU A 653 -30.02 19.41 -17.64
C LEU A 653 -29.15 20.67 -17.52
N ILE A 654 -28.03 20.58 -16.79
CA ILE A 654 -27.12 21.71 -16.55
C ILE A 654 -25.78 21.57 -17.28
N PHE A 655 -25.47 20.38 -17.80
CA PHE A 655 -24.29 20.14 -18.64
C PHE A 655 -24.52 18.91 -19.53
N GLU A 656 -24.11 19.01 -20.79
CA GLU A 656 -24.09 17.89 -21.73
C GLU A 656 -22.90 18.06 -22.68
N ASN A 657 -22.19 16.97 -22.92
CA ASN A 657 -21.29 16.84 -24.04
C ASN A 657 -21.39 15.42 -24.62
N LYS A 658 -20.46 15.05 -25.51
CA LYS A 658 -20.50 13.75 -26.17
C LYS A 658 -20.41 12.55 -25.22
N ASP A 659 -19.78 12.69 -24.05
CA ASP A 659 -19.44 11.56 -23.19
C ASP A 659 -20.13 11.60 -21.81
N SER A 660 -20.78 12.71 -21.44
CA SER A 660 -21.40 12.86 -20.12
C SER A 660 -22.58 13.84 -20.11
N LYS A 661 -23.51 13.61 -19.18
CA LYS A 661 -24.62 14.51 -18.84
C LYS A 661 -24.67 14.73 -17.33
N VAL A 662 -24.94 15.96 -16.93
CA VAL A 662 -25.17 16.33 -15.52
C VAL A 662 -26.54 16.99 -15.41
N PHE A 663 -27.38 16.41 -14.57
CA PHE A 663 -28.68 16.98 -14.21
C PHE A 663 -28.62 17.51 -12.79
N LYS A 664 -29.34 18.60 -12.53
CA LYS A 664 -29.63 19.11 -11.20
C LYS A 664 -31.04 18.68 -10.80
N VAL A 665 -31.21 18.21 -9.57
CA VAL A 665 -32.54 17.87 -9.04
C VAL A 665 -33.23 19.15 -8.56
N ASN A 666 -34.49 19.34 -8.95
CA ASN A 666 -35.31 20.45 -8.52
C ASN A 666 -36.01 20.14 -7.19
N GLU A 667 -35.81 20.99 -6.19
CA GLU A 667 -36.44 20.86 -4.87
C GLU A 667 -37.94 21.22 -4.88
N ASN A 668 -38.40 21.92 -5.93
CA ASN A 668 -39.76 22.42 -6.08
C ASN A 668 -40.52 21.64 -7.15
N ASN A 669 -41.09 20.49 -6.78
CA ASN A 669 -42.32 19.91 -7.33
C ASN A 669 -42.79 18.74 -6.45
#